data_AF-A0A1V5K699-F1
#
_entry.id   AF-A0A1V5K699-F1
#
_cell.length_a   1.000
_cell.length_b   1.000
_cell.length_c   1.000
_cell.angle_alpha   90.00
_cell.angle_beta   90.00
_cell.angle_gamma   90.00
#
_symmetry.space_group_name_H-M   'P 1'
#
loop_
_entity.id
_entity.type
_entity.pdbx_description
1 polymer ?
#
loop_
_entity_poly.entity_id
_entity_poly.type
_entity_poly.pdbx_seq_one_letter_code
_entity_poly.pdbx_strand_id
1 'polypeptide(L)'
;MFELFHRGPKSIDRLRSFAESASLELRAKIEASVVRQWTRVQELLANLDPAALSSPGVKYALGLGPADAIARRALRSIERGEYETAACLAAALPEETSGRYDGAELESLLAMASGRPERALELLRPYLAPGAHTERATPMFARAALAAGRFSKAYPALHSEALVALIGGADSEGLGECVYQVATSGRPEMWKCMAEGICEAVASLAAECQRAVRDWADPTGDLVQAVEAVRYAADDLAQAGSEGLARSLRLELAAAAEELARQARTAAEALSELIEADHEELVATAGSLLEGEGFSAAQISDEPTVQAPTDGAKSLIARWFKEVQGFGAGGSRQDAGCPSRVRVIAGVAGLGVKAFWAGGRRIIELVEPTPGVPAERAERSIDFDSPDCVSATLAVLRGSVPALAAEGIVAQAITFVRARTRACARDGVRVMLDVINATGSDDGPAAREASGSVAGAESSALLRQAEAWRSVSAWLGLAPWPDAGGVDGQRCGDEEAGQGGECDGENPEQAGDDRLSDTEQAWRTASMLVRAAAAGQLPDEQCELIPFLMTRAVMGTLERERGDELATYRLRPTLIDMIDRAGKRRREFRPAAIARLSEALGTQWDAVRVRATLEKLCSIVLDGANRKVTAEPTIAGLALVGAGLASGDADQLLAGQALARLALVLQRVQARAGDGRAQGRGDHGDAHAIWSELEEAATDAFEAVARRKPV
;
A
#
# COMPACT_ATOMS: atom_id res chain seq x y z
N MET A 1 21.45 -12.92 46.59
CA MET A 1 22.61 -12.00 46.51
C MET A 1 23.94 -12.69 46.81
N PHE A 2 24.17 -13.21 48.03
CA PHE A 2 25.42 -13.91 48.38
C PHE A 2 25.75 -15.08 47.43
N GLU A 3 24.80 -16.00 47.24
CA GLU A 3 24.93 -17.14 46.32
C GLU A 3 25.18 -16.71 44.86
N LEU A 4 24.44 -15.69 44.40
CA LEU A 4 24.57 -15.08 43.07
C LEU A 4 25.97 -14.51 42.80
N PHE A 5 26.55 -13.78 43.76
CA PHE A 5 27.88 -13.18 43.64
C PHE A 5 29.03 -14.20 43.71
N HIS A 6 28.86 -15.30 44.45
CA HIS A 6 29.97 -16.22 44.75
C HIS A 6 29.93 -17.53 43.96
N ARG A 7 28.75 -17.94 43.45
CA ARG A 7 28.55 -19.24 42.79
C ARG A 7 27.90 -19.13 41.40
N GLY A 8 27.63 -17.92 40.93
CA GLY A 8 27.11 -17.66 39.59
C GLY A 8 25.64 -18.04 39.38
N PRO A 9 25.14 -18.00 38.13
CA PRO A 9 23.70 -18.10 37.80
C PRO A 9 23.06 -19.43 38.24
N LYS A 10 23.80 -20.54 38.17
CA LYS A 10 23.35 -21.89 38.59
C LYS A 10 22.97 -21.97 40.08
N SER A 11 23.44 -21.03 40.90
CA SER A 11 23.04 -20.95 42.31
C SER A 11 21.60 -20.47 42.50
N ILE A 12 21.02 -19.78 41.51
CA ILE A 12 19.64 -19.32 41.55
C ILE A 12 18.67 -20.48 41.34
N ASP A 13 19.03 -21.46 40.49
CA ASP A 13 18.24 -22.69 40.34
C ASP A 13 18.15 -23.47 41.66
N ARG A 14 19.24 -23.50 42.43
CA ARG A 14 19.25 -24.10 43.77
C ARG A 14 18.40 -23.31 44.76
N LEU A 15 18.45 -21.98 44.71
CA LEU A 15 17.60 -21.12 45.53
C LEU A 15 16.11 -21.35 45.22
N ARG A 16 15.76 -21.47 43.94
CA ARG A 16 14.40 -21.81 43.51
C ARG A 16 13.98 -23.19 44.03
N SER A 17 14.79 -24.22 43.81
CA SER A 17 14.49 -25.58 44.29
C SER A 17 14.33 -25.65 45.81
N PHE A 18 15.14 -24.88 46.56
CA PHE A 18 14.99 -24.73 47.99
C PHE A 18 13.69 -23.99 48.38
N ALA A 19 13.35 -22.90 47.69
CA ALA A 19 12.11 -22.17 47.93
C ALA A 19 10.85 -23.00 47.63
N GLU A 20 10.88 -23.85 46.60
CA GLU A 20 9.80 -24.76 46.22
C GLU A 20 9.61 -25.91 47.23
N SER A 21 10.70 -26.38 47.85
CA SER A 21 10.68 -27.44 48.87
C SER A 21 10.51 -26.92 50.30
N ALA A 22 10.56 -25.61 50.52
CA ALA A 22 10.40 -24.98 51.81
C ALA A 22 8.93 -24.88 52.24
N SER A 23 8.70 -24.74 53.55
CA SER A 23 7.38 -24.38 54.08
C SER A 23 6.88 -23.05 53.49
N LEU A 24 5.55 -22.90 53.34
CA LEU A 24 4.93 -21.68 52.79
C LEU A 24 5.42 -20.38 53.45
N GLU A 25 5.58 -20.37 54.78
CA GLU A 25 6.03 -19.20 55.53
C GLU A 25 7.48 -18.82 55.20
N LEU A 26 8.35 -19.82 55.03
CA LEU A 26 9.76 -19.61 54.67
C LEU A 26 9.89 -19.19 53.20
N ARG A 27 9.10 -19.79 52.30
CA ARG A 27 9.02 -19.38 50.89
C ARG A 27 8.60 -17.91 50.77
N ALA A 28 7.56 -17.49 51.48
CA ALA A 28 7.12 -16.09 51.47
C ALA A 28 8.20 -15.13 51.98
N LYS A 29 8.99 -15.53 53.00
CA LYS A 29 10.14 -14.74 53.49
C LYS A 29 11.26 -14.62 52.44
N ILE A 30 11.54 -15.71 51.72
CA ILE A 30 12.53 -15.71 50.62
C ILE A 30 12.06 -14.78 49.50
N GLU A 31 10.82 -14.92 49.04
CA GLU A 31 10.23 -14.09 47.98
C GLU A 31 10.23 -12.62 48.37
N ALA A 32 9.77 -12.27 49.59
CA ALA A 32 9.80 -10.89 50.09
C ALA A 32 11.21 -10.31 50.17
N SER A 33 12.22 -11.14 50.48
CA SER A 33 13.62 -10.71 50.46
C SER A 33 14.13 -10.43 49.05
N VAL A 34 13.73 -11.22 48.06
CA VAL A 34 14.09 -10.98 46.65
C VAL A 34 13.43 -9.71 46.14
N VAL A 35 12.14 -9.51 46.42
CA VAL A 35 11.38 -8.30 46.05
C VAL A 35 12.05 -7.03 46.59
N ARG A 36 12.45 -7.02 47.88
CA ARG A 36 13.12 -5.87 48.51
C ARG A 36 14.47 -5.53 47.87
N GLN A 37 15.14 -6.49 47.25
CA GLN A 37 16.47 -6.32 46.65
C GLN A 37 16.42 -6.32 45.13
N TRP A 38 15.22 -6.20 44.54
CA TRP A 38 15.01 -6.54 43.15
C TRP A 38 15.89 -5.74 42.17
N THR A 39 16.07 -4.44 42.39
CA THR A 39 16.95 -3.59 41.58
C THR A 39 18.38 -4.14 41.50
N ARG A 40 18.89 -4.66 42.62
CA ARG A 40 20.24 -5.22 42.71
C ARG A 40 20.35 -6.61 42.10
N VAL A 41 19.25 -7.38 42.13
CA VAL A 41 19.17 -8.63 41.38
C VAL A 41 19.16 -8.34 39.88
N GLN A 42 18.47 -7.30 39.40
CA GLN A 42 18.52 -6.90 37.98
C GLN A 42 19.91 -6.53 37.50
N GLU A 43 20.66 -5.74 38.28
CA GLU A 43 22.04 -5.35 37.96
C GLU A 43 22.96 -6.56 37.84
N LEU A 44 22.81 -7.55 38.73
CA LEU A 44 23.60 -8.77 38.67
C LEU A 44 23.27 -9.65 37.46
N LEU A 45 22.01 -9.64 37.05
CA LEU A 45 21.54 -10.37 35.88
C LEU A 45 21.73 -9.57 34.58
N ALA A 46 22.29 -8.36 34.63
CA ALA A 46 22.45 -7.47 33.47
C ALA A 46 23.44 -8.03 32.42
N ASN A 47 24.50 -8.68 32.89
CA ASN A 47 25.62 -9.11 32.07
C ASN A 47 25.63 -10.62 31.81
N LEU A 48 24.53 -11.32 32.09
CA LEU A 48 24.44 -12.74 31.80
C LEU A 48 24.22 -12.97 30.30
N ASP A 49 24.83 -14.02 29.78
CA ASP A 49 24.53 -14.51 28.46
C ASP A 49 23.07 -15.03 28.39
N PRO A 50 22.46 -15.07 27.19
CA PRO A 50 21.09 -15.56 27.03
C PRO A 50 20.89 -16.98 27.59
N ALA A 51 21.90 -17.84 27.48
CA ALA A 51 21.88 -19.19 28.02
C ALA A 51 21.69 -19.19 29.55
N ALA A 52 22.46 -18.42 30.31
CA ALA A 52 22.27 -18.32 31.77
C ALA A 52 20.99 -17.56 32.14
N LEU A 53 20.61 -16.54 31.37
CA LEU A 53 19.38 -15.77 31.60
C LEU A 53 18.11 -16.61 31.41
N SER A 54 18.16 -17.60 30.53
CA SER A 54 17.05 -18.53 30.27
C SER A 54 16.80 -19.54 31.41
N SER A 55 17.69 -19.61 32.41
CA SER A 55 17.61 -20.61 33.46
C SER A 55 16.31 -20.50 34.30
N PRO A 56 15.73 -21.63 34.74
CA PRO A 56 14.45 -21.63 35.43
C PRO A 56 14.46 -20.85 36.76
N GLY A 57 15.61 -20.78 37.44
CA GLY A 57 15.83 -19.99 38.64
C GLY A 57 15.94 -18.49 38.34
N VAL A 58 16.65 -18.09 37.29
CA VAL A 58 16.72 -16.68 36.85
C VAL A 58 15.33 -16.16 36.49
N LYS A 59 14.54 -16.93 35.74
CA LYS A 59 13.14 -16.59 35.42
C LYS A 59 12.30 -16.41 36.68
N TYR A 60 12.41 -17.33 37.64
CA TYR A 60 11.72 -17.22 38.93
C TYR A 60 12.12 -15.94 39.69
N ALA A 61 13.42 -15.63 39.78
CA ALA A 61 13.90 -14.44 40.47
C ALA A 61 13.48 -13.13 39.77
N LEU A 62 13.48 -13.11 38.43
CA LEU A 62 13.00 -12.00 37.61
C LEU A 62 11.50 -11.78 37.81
N GLY A 63 10.70 -12.84 37.75
CA GLY A 63 9.23 -12.78 37.84
C GLY A 63 8.68 -12.30 39.18
N LEU A 64 9.50 -12.28 40.24
CA LEU A 64 9.16 -11.66 41.53
C LEU A 64 9.24 -10.12 41.48
N GLY A 65 9.79 -9.53 40.42
CA GLY A 65 9.89 -8.10 40.22
C GLY A 65 8.63 -7.44 39.62
N PRO A 66 8.56 -6.10 39.56
CA PRO A 66 7.48 -5.41 38.86
C PRO A 66 7.62 -5.64 37.34
N ALA A 67 6.55 -6.17 36.75
CA ALA A 67 6.46 -6.51 35.34
C ALA A 67 6.88 -5.36 34.40
N ASP A 68 6.43 -4.13 34.66
CA ASP A 68 6.73 -2.99 33.79
C ASP A 68 8.25 -2.69 33.72
N ALA A 69 9.01 -2.98 34.79
CA ALA A 69 10.46 -2.80 34.78
C ALA A 69 11.17 -3.88 33.95
N ILE A 70 10.65 -5.10 33.96
CA ILE A 70 11.15 -6.23 33.16
C ILE A 70 10.83 -5.96 31.68
N ALA A 71 9.59 -5.56 31.37
CA ALA A 71 9.16 -5.21 30.01
C ALA A 71 9.98 -4.06 29.43
N ARG A 72 10.16 -2.95 30.16
CA ARG A 72 11.02 -1.83 29.71
C ARG A 72 12.47 -2.25 29.47
N ARG A 73 13.00 -3.18 30.26
CA ARG A 73 14.35 -3.71 30.06
C ARG A 73 14.42 -4.57 28.80
N ALA A 74 13.43 -5.43 28.58
CA ALA A 74 13.34 -6.26 27.38
C ALA A 74 13.22 -5.40 26.11
N LEU A 75 12.40 -4.34 26.13
CA LEU A 75 12.30 -3.37 25.05
C LEU A 75 13.63 -2.67 24.76
N ARG A 76 14.38 -2.23 25.79
CA ARG A 76 15.72 -1.67 25.61
C ARG A 76 16.73 -2.67 25.02
N SER A 77 16.61 -3.96 25.34
CA SER A 77 17.43 -5.00 24.71
C SER A 77 17.08 -5.16 23.23
N ILE A 78 15.79 -5.06 22.86
CA ILE A 78 15.36 -5.04 21.45
C ILE A 78 15.93 -3.83 20.72
N GLU A 79 15.91 -2.63 21.33
CA GLU A 79 16.50 -1.41 20.75
C GLU A 79 18.01 -1.55 20.47
N ARG A 80 18.71 -2.42 21.21
CA ARG A 80 20.14 -2.74 21.03
C ARG A 80 20.40 -3.92 20.09
N GLY A 81 19.35 -4.55 19.55
CA GLY A 81 19.47 -5.77 18.74
C GLY A 81 19.70 -7.05 19.56
N GLU A 82 19.60 -7.01 20.89
CA GLU A 82 19.79 -8.15 21.80
C GLU A 82 18.50 -8.97 21.95
N TYR A 83 17.97 -9.50 20.85
CA TYR A 83 16.64 -10.13 20.84
C TYR A 83 16.55 -11.41 21.69
N GLU A 84 17.61 -12.20 21.79
CA GLU A 84 17.64 -13.40 22.65
C GLU A 84 17.55 -13.05 24.13
N THR A 85 18.26 -11.99 24.54
CA THR A 85 18.18 -11.42 25.90
C THR A 85 16.77 -10.92 26.17
N ALA A 86 16.18 -10.20 25.21
CA ALA A 86 14.81 -9.70 25.33
C ALA A 86 13.79 -10.85 25.45
N ALA A 87 13.94 -11.93 24.68
CA ALA A 87 13.08 -13.12 24.78
C ALA A 87 13.19 -13.81 26.13
N CYS A 88 14.41 -13.93 26.68
CA CYS A 88 14.63 -14.49 28.01
C CYS A 88 13.99 -13.62 29.12
N LEU A 89 14.05 -12.29 28.98
CA LEU A 89 13.39 -11.36 29.91
C LEU A 89 11.86 -11.40 29.78
N ALA A 90 11.33 -11.47 28.55
CA ALA A 90 9.90 -11.61 28.30
C ALA A 90 9.33 -12.89 28.91
N ALA A 91 10.06 -14.01 28.80
CA ALA A 91 9.68 -15.29 29.39
C ALA A 91 9.65 -15.30 30.93
N ALA A 92 10.10 -14.24 31.60
CA ALA A 92 10.01 -14.07 33.05
C ALA A 92 8.83 -13.21 33.49
N LEU A 93 8.04 -12.66 32.56
CA LEU A 93 6.85 -11.88 32.88
C LEU A 93 5.73 -12.79 33.43
N PRO A 94 4.97 -12.36 34.44
CA PRO A 94 3.84 -13.12 34.98
C PRO A 94 2.73 -13.33 33.93
N GLU A 95 2.06 -14.48 33.92
CA GLU A 95 0.93 -14.74 33.00
C GLU A 95 -0.20 -13.71 33.10
N GLU A 96 -0.39 -13.08 34.27
CA GLU A 96 -1.36 -11.99 34.49
C GLU A 96 -1.06 -10.69 33.72
N THR A 97 0.12 -10.61 33.08
CA THR A 97 0.44 -9.54 32.12
C THR A 97 -0.09 -9.81 30.71
N SER A 98 -0.56 -11.04 30.44
CA SER A 98 -1.32 -11.36 29.23
C SER A 98 -2.58 -10.48 29.19
N GLY A 99 -2.67 -9.60 28.18
CA GLY A 99 -3.73 -8.61 28.06
C GLY A 99 -3.36 -7.17 28.45
N ARG A 100 -2.12 -6.90 28.87
CA ARG A 100 -1.58 -5.53 28.92
C ARG A 100 -0.89 -5.17 27.61
N TYR A 101 -1.03 -3.91 27.18
CA TYR A 101 -0.43 -3.45 25.92
C TYR A 101 1.09 -3.62 25.88
N ASP A 102 1.82 -3.25 26.93
CA ASP A 102 3.30 -3.34 26.95
C ASP A 102 3.81 -4.80 26.83
N GLY A 103 3.04 -5.78 27.32
CA GLY A 103 3.32 -7.20 27.13
C GLY A 103 3.07 -7.64 25.68
N ALA A 104 1.94 -7.22 25.11
CA ALA A 104 1.60 -7.49 23.72
C ALA A 104 2.59 -6.82 22.74
N GLU A 105 3.05 -5.61 23.01
CA GLU A 105 4.08 -4.88 22.25
C GLU A 105 5.41 -5.63 22.25
N LEU A 106 5.87 -6.06 23.43
CA LEU A 106 7.10 -6.84 23.56
C LEU A 106 7.02 -8.20 22.84
N GLU A 107 5.94 -8.96 23.05
CA GLU A 107 5.73 -10.24 22.38
C GLU A 107 5.62 -10.08 20.86
N SER A 108 4.99 -9.00 20.39
CA SER A 108 4.87 -8.70 18.97
C SER A 108 6.23 -8.39 18.35
N LEU A 109 7.07 -7.59 19.01
CA LEU A 109 8.42 -7.29 18.54
C LEU A 109 9.30 -8.55 18.48
N LEU A 110 9.19 -9.44 19.46
CA LEU A 110 9.89 -10.73 19.46
C LEU A 110 9.37 -11.66 18.36
N ALA A 111 8.04 -11.72 18.16
CA ALA A 111 7.43 -12.48 17.09
C ALA A 111 7.91 -12.01 15.72
N MET A 112 7.94 -10.69 15.49
CA MET A 112 8.49 -10.07 14.28
C MET A 112 9.96 -10.43 14.07
N ALA A 113 10.79 -10.31 15.11
CA ALA A 113 12.22 -10.64 15.05
C ALA A 113 12.49 -12.13 14.76
N SER A 114 11.54 -13.02 15.09
CA SER A 114 11.58 -14.46 14.81
C SER A 114 10.90 -14.87 13.49
N GLY A 115 10.51 -13.91 12.64
CA GLY A 115 9.85 -14.22 11.36
C GLY A 115 8.42 -14.76 11.51
N ARG A 116 7.73 -14.40 12.59
CA ARG A 116 6.33 -14.82 12.88
C ARG A 116 5.40 -13.61 12.96
N PRO A 117 5.30 -12.80 11.90
CA PRO A 117 4.51 -11.56 11.92
C PRO A 117 3.00 -11.80 12.09
N GLU A 118 2.47 -12.94 11.64
CA GLU A 118 1.05 -13.30 11.87
C GLU A 118 0.73 -13.38 13.38
N ARG A 119 1.67 -13.84 14.21
CA ARG A 119 1.50 -13.84 15.67
C ARG A 119 1.45 -12.41 16.23
N ALA A 120 2.26 -11.50 15.69
CA ALA A 120 2.21 -10.09 16.08
C ALA A 120 0.86 -9.45 15.69
N LEU A 121 0.30 -9.80 14.54
CA LEU A 121 -1.03 -9.34 14.12
C LEU A 121 -2.12 -9.78 15.10
N GLU A 122 -2.11 -11.04 15.53
CA GLU A 122 -3.04 -11.56 16.55
C GLU A 122 -2.95 -10.79 17.87
N LEU A 123 -1.73 -10.55 18.34
CA LEU A 123 -1.46 -9.88 19.62
C LEU A 123 -1.88 -8.41 19.62
N LEU A 124 -1.70 -7.71 18.50
CA LEU A 124 -1.97 -6.27 18.38
C LEU A 124 -3.43 -5.95 18.02
N ARG A 125 -4.14 -6.89 17.37
CA ARG A 125 -5.53 -6.69 16.91
C ARG A 125 -6.49 -6.12 17.97
N PRO A 126 -6.48 -6.56 19.25
CA PRO A 126 -7.37 -6.01 20.27
C PRO A 126 -7.17 -4.51 20.54
N TYR A 127 -5.98 -3.97 20.23
CA TYR A 127 -5.60 -2.59 20.54
C TYR A 127 -5.79 -1.61 19.37
N LEU A 128 -6.33 -2.08 18.24
CA LEU A 128 -6.66 -1.24 17.08
C LEU A 128 -8.00 -0.50 17.23
N ALA A 129 -8.88 -0.95 18.12
CA ALA A 129 -10.09 -0.22 18.44
C ALA A 129 -9.73 1.16 19.05
N PRO A 130 -10.49 2.23 18.78
CA PRO A 130 -10.22 3.55 19.32
C PRO A 130 -10.07 3.53 20.85
N GLY A 131 -8.92 3.98 21.36
CA GLY A 131 -8.57 3.93 22.77
C GLY A 131 -7.15 4.42 23.06
N ALA A 132 -6.71 4.26 24.31
CA ALA A 132 -5.44 4.81 24.81
C ALA A 132 -4.17 4.27 24.12
N HIS A 133 -4.27 3.13 23.44
CA HIS A 133 -3.12 2.45 22.82
C HIS A 133 -3.17 2.42 21.28
N THR A 134 -4.23 2.93 20.65
CA THR A 134 -4.44 2.84 19.20
C THR A 134 -3.33 3.51 18.40
N GLU A 135 -2.87 4.68 18.83
CA GLU A 135 -1.81 5.43 18.15
C GLU A 135 -0.46 4.68 18.17
N ARG A 136 -0.20 3.91 19.22
CA ARG A 136 1.02 3.09 19.34
C ARG A 136 0.87 1.75 18.60
N ALA A 137 -0.32 1.13 18.68
CA ALA A 137 -0.60 -0.17 18.10
C ALA A 137 -0.65 -0.14 16.56
N THR A 138 -1.28 0.88 15.99
CA THR A 138 -1.50 1.03 14.54
C THR A 138 -0.22 0.92 13.70
N PRO A 139 0.85 1.71 13.95
CA PRO A 139 2.07 1.61 13.14
C PRO A 139 2.79 0.26 13.32
N MET A 140 2.75 -0.33 14.51
CA MET A 140 3.34 -1.65 14.75
C MET A 140 2.57 -2.76 14.03
N PHE A 141 1.23 -2.69 14.06
CA PHE A 141 0.37 -3.62 13.33
C PHE A 141 0.60 -3.52 11.82
N ALA A 142 0.72 -2.31 11.28
CA ALA A 142 0.99 -2.12 9.85
C ALA A 142 2.35 -2.68 9.44
N ARG A 143 3.40 -2.53 10.27
CA ARG A 143 4.70 -3.18 10.03
C ARG A 143 4.61 -4.70 10.06
N ALA A 144 3.85 -5.25 11.01
CA ALA A 144 3.58 -6.68 11.05
C ALA A 144 2.81 -7.15 9.82
N ALA A 145 1.86 -6.36 9.34
CA ALA A 145 1.08 -6.67 8.15
C ALA A 145 1.97 -6.68 6.89
N LEU A 146 2.86 -5.69 6.72
CA LEU A 146 3.86 -5.71 5.64
C LEU A 146 4.74 -6.95 5.71
N ALA A 147 5.30 -7.26 6.89
CA ALA A 147 6.17 -8.41 7.06
C ALA A 147 5.45 -9.74 6.82
N ALA A 148 4.15 -9.82 7.10
CA ALA A 148 3.30 -11.00 6.86
C ALA A 148 2.80 -11.13 5.42
N GLY A 149 3.12 -10.19 4.52
CA GLY A 149 2.56 -10.17 3.17
C GLY A 149 1.10 -9.71 3.10
N ARG A 150 0.55 -9.14 4.18
CA ARG A 150 -0.82 -8.60 4.28
C ARG A 150 -0.85 -7.11 3.92
N PHE A 151 -0.39 -6.77 2.72
CA PHE A 151 -0.09 -5.38 2.34
C PHE A 151 -1.33 -4.46 2.40
N SER A 152 -2.52 -4.95 2.06
CA SER A 152 -3.77 -4.17 2.16
C SER A 152 -4.09 -3.73 3.59
N LYS A 153 -3.73 -4.54 4.59
CA LYS A 153 -3.90 -4.21 6.02
C LYS A 153 -2.87 -3.21 6.53
N ALA A 154 -1.73 -3.08 5.84
CA ALA A 154 -0.71 -2.09 6.19
C ALA A 154 -1.00 -0.70 5.62
N TYR A 155 -1.71 -0.65 4.49
CA TYR A 155 -2.00 0.58 3.74
C TYR A 155 -2.53 1.74 4.61
N PRO A 156 -3.48 1.55 5.56
CA PRO A 156 -4.03 2.66 6.34
C PRO A 156 -3.00 3.44 7.18
N ALA A 157 -1.85 2.86 7.48
CA ALA A 157 -0.79 3.51 8.27
C ALA A 157 0.53 3.69 7.51
N LEU A 158 0.81 2.82 6.53
CA LEU A 158 2.06 2.79 5.75
C LEU A 158 1.72 2.77 4.25
N HIS A 159 1.17 3.89 3.76
CA HIS A 159 0.57 4.00 2.43
C HIS A 159 1.60 3.68 1.33
N SER A 160 2.75 4.35 1.35
CA SER A 160 3.78 4.23 0.32
C SER A 160 4.40 2.82 0.29
N GLU A 161 4.80 2.28 1.44
CA GLU A 161 5.40 0.94 1.49
C GLU A 161 4.41 -0.16 1.10
N ALA A 162 3.13 -0.03 1.50
CA ALA A 162 2.09 -0.96 1.10
C ALA A 162 1.83 -0.91 -0.41
N LEU A 163 1.75 0.27 -1.01
CA LEU A 163 1.55 0.42 -2.47
C LEU A 163 2.72 -0.14 -3.28
N VAL A 164 3.97 0.11 -2.85
CA VAL A 164 5.16 -0.49 -3.47
C VAL A 164 5.10 -2.02 -3.41
N ALA A 165 4.72 -2.58 -2.26
CA ALA A 165 4.61 -4.04 -2.09
C ALA A 165 3.43 -4.64 -2.89
N LEU A 166 2.28 -3.97 -2.94
CA LEU A 166 1.11 -4.41 -3.71
C LEU A 166 1.41 -4.41 -5.21
N ILE A 167 1.94 -3.30 -5.74
CA ILE A 167 2.25 -3.18 -7.16
C ILE A 167 3.43 -4.09 -7.54
N GLY A 168 4.51 -4.05 -6.76
CA GLY A 168 5.70 -4.88 -6.99
C GLY A 168 5.41 -6.37 -6.85
N GLY A 169 4.45 -6.76 -6.01
CA GLY A 169 3.97 -8.13 -5.83
C GLY A 169 2.87 -8.56 -6.81
N ALA A 170 2.51 -7.72 -7.78
CA ALA A 170 1.38 -7.91 -8.68
C ALA A 170 0.05 -8.27 -7.98
N ASP A 171 -0.19 -7.67 -6.80
CA ASP A 171 -1.34 -7.92 -5.93
C ASP A 171 -2.52 -6.99 -6.25
N SER A 172 -3.23 -7.29 -7.34
CA SER A 172 -4.41 -6.52 -7.77
C SER A 172 -5.58 -6.64 -6.80
N GLU A 173 -5.75 -7.77 -6.12
CA GLU A 173 -6.81 -7.98 -5.14
C GLU A 173 -6.60 -7.10 -3.90
N GLY A 174 -5.39 -7.13 -3.32
CA GLY A 174 -5.04 -6.29 -2.19
C GLY A 174 -5.07 -4.79 -2.52
N LEU A 175 -4.66 -4.40 -3.74
CA LEU A 175 -4.81 -3.02 -4.20
C LEU A 175 -6.29 -2.65 -4.37
N GLY A 176 -7.11 -3.55 -4.91
CA GLY A 176 -8.56 -3.38 -5.04
C GLY A 176 -9.24 -3.17 -3.69
N GLU A 177 -8.81 -3.90 -2.64
CA GLU A 177 -9.27 -3.68 -1.26
C GLU A 177 -8.90 -2.27 -0.76
N CYS A 178 -7.69 -1.79 -1.04
CA CYS A 178 -7.28 -0.43 -0.68
C CYS A 178 -8.11 0.62 -1.41
N VAL A 179 -8.38 0.43 -2.71
CA VAL A 179 -9.26 1.32 -3.51
C VAL A 179 -10.67 1.33 -2.92
N TYR A 180 -11.19 0.16 -2.54
CA TYR A 180 -12.48 0.02 -1.88
C TYR A 180 -12.53 0.77 -0.53
N GLN A 181 -11.49 0.66 0.29
CA GLN A 181 -11.39 1.40 1.56
C GLN A 181 -11.37 2.92 1.33
N VAL A 182 -10.63 3.39 0.32
CA VAL A 182 -10.64 4.82 -0.07
C VAL A 182 -12.03 5.25 -0.54
N ALA A 183 -12.70 4.45 -1.36
CA ALA A 183 -14.05 4.75 -1.84
C ALA A 183 -15.09 4.83 -0.72
N THR A 184 -15.03 3.92 0.24
CA THR A 184 -15.97 3.86 1.37
C THR A 184 -15.70 4.91 2.44
N SER A 185 -14.47 5.44 2.53
CA SER A 185 -14.13 6.53 3.46
C SER A 185 -14.93 7.82 3.22
N GLY A 186 -15.41 8.02 1.99
CA GLY A 186 -16.16 9.22 1.59
C GLY A 186 -15.33 10.51 1.57
N ARG A 187 -14.00 10.40 1.62
CA ARG A 187 -13.04 11.52 1.67
C ARG A 187 -12.42 11.79 0.28
N PRO A 188 -12.73 12.91 -0.39
CA PRO A 188 -12.26 13.17 -1.75
C PRO A 188 -10.73 13.28 -1.85
N GLU A 189 -10.07 13.77 -0.81
CA GLU A 189 -8.61 13.93 -0.70
C GLU A 189 -7.85 12.61 -0.74
N MET A 190 -8.44 11.52 -0.22
CA MET A 190 -7.82 10.20 -0.18
C MET A 190 -7.62 9.60 -1.58
N TRP A 191 -8.49 9.96 -2.54
CA TRP A 191 -8.33 9.53 -3.93
C TRP A 191 -7.10 10.14 -4.59
N LYS A 192 -6.83 11.42 -4.32
CA LYS A 192 -5.65 12.10 -4.85
C LYS A 192 -4.38 11.53 -4.21
N CYS A 193 -4.38 11.36 -2.89
CA CYS A 193 -3.25 10.73 -2.17
C CYS A 193 -2.95 9.32 -2.69
N MET A 194 -3.99 8.52 -2.98
CA MET A 194 -3.81 7.19 -3.55
C MET A 194 -3.22 7.23 -4.97
N ALA A 195 -3.69 8.14 -5.83
CA ALA A 195 -3.17 8.30 -7.18
C ALA A 195 -1.69 8.74 -7.17
N GLU A 196 -1.34 9.73 -6.34
CA GLU A 196 0.04 10.18 -6.13
C GLU A 196 0.92 9.04 -5.62
N GLY A 197 0.47 8.33 -4.58
CA GLY A 197 1.20 7.20 -4.01
C GLY A 197 1.41 6.04 -5.00
N ILE A 198 0.47 5.78 -5.90
CA ILE A 198 0.62 4.78 -6.96
C ILE A 198 1.71 5.21 -7.94
N CYS A 199 1.66 6.45 -8.44
CA CYS A 199 2.66 6.97 -9.37
C CYS A 199 4.07 6.96 -8.74
N GLU A 200 4.19 7.38 -7.48
CA GLU A 200 5.44 7.33 -6.72
C GLU A 200 5.95 5.89 -6.51
N ALA A 201 5.05 4.95 -6.22
CA ALA A 201 5.41 3.55 -6.05
C ALA A 201 5.93 2.93 -7.36
N VAL A 202 5.28 3.21 -8.50
CA VAL A 202 5.73 2.75 -9.82
C VAL A 202 7.08 3.35 -10.20
N ALA A 203 7.27 4.64 -9.98
CA ALA A 203 8.55 5.31 -10.23
C ALA A 203 9.67 4.73 -9.34
N SER A 204 9.37 4.47 -8.06
CA SER A 204 10.32 3.87 -7.11
C SER A 204 10.71 2.45 -7.52
N LEU A 205 9.74 1.62 -7.93
CA LEU A 205 9.99 0.27 -8.43
C LEU A 205 10.85 0.27 -9.71
N ALA A 206 10.56 1.17 -10.66
CA ALA A 206 11.37 1.31 -11.87
C ALA A 206 12.81 1.73 -11.54
N ALA A 207 13.00 2.69 -10.63
CA ALA A 207 14.32 3.13 -10.20
C ALA A 207 15.10 2.05 -9.42
N GLU A 208 14.40 1.23 -8.62
CA GLU A 208 14.98 0.06 -7.96
C GLU A 208 15.46 -0.99 -8.97
N CYS A 209 14.64 -1.33 -9.96
CA CYS A 209 15.03 -2.28 -11.01
C CYS A 209 16.20 -1.76 -11.85
N GLN A 210 16.24 -0.47 -12.19
CA GLN A 210 17.37 0.13 -12.91
C GLN A 210 18.69 0.08 -12.12
N ARG A 211 18.65 0.36 -10.82
CA ARG A 211 19.81 0.20 -9.95
C ARG A 211 20.26 -1.26 -9.92
N ALA A 212 19.33 -2.19 -9.77
CA ALA A 212 19.65 -3.60 -9.74
C ALA A 212 20.20 -4.12 -11.09
N VAL A 213 19.80 -3.55 -12.25
CA VAL A 213 20.41 -3.84 -13.56
C VAL A 213 21.88 -3.43 -13.60
N ARG A 214 22.25 -2.30 -12.99
CA ARG A 214 23.65 -1.87 -12.88
C ARG A 214 24.44 -2.83 -11.99
N ASP A 215 23.87 -3.23 -10.85
CA ASP A 215 24.46 -4.23 -9.95
C ASP A 215 24.59 -5.61 -10.63
N TRP A 216 23.70 -5.93 -11.59
CA TRP A 216 23.80 -7.14 -12.41
C TRP A 216 24.98 -7.09 -13.37
N ALA A 217 25.20 -5.93 -14.01
CA ALA A 217 26.29 -5.71 -14.95
C ALA A 217 27.67 -5.68 -14.28
N ASP A 218 27.74 -5.21 -13.03
CA ASP A 218 28.98 -5.10 -12.26
C ASP A 218 28.82 -5.62 -10.82
N PRO A 219 28.72 -6.94 -10.62
CA PRO A 219 28.40 -7.51 -9.32
C PRO A 219 29.54 -7.43 -8.31
N THR A 220 30.78 -7.31 -8.79
CA THR A 220 32.00 -7.23 -7.98
C THR A 220 32.52 -5.79 -7.83
N GLY A 221 32.00 -4.84 -8.60
CA GLY A 221 32.50 -3.46 -8.63
C GLY A 221 33.76 -3.30 -9.49
N ASP A 222 34.13 -4.31 -10.28
CA ASP A 222 35.36 -4.31 -11.09
C ASP A 222 35.25 -3.34 -12.27
N LEU A 223 34.05 -3.19 -12.85
CA LEU A 223 33.82 -2.22 -13.92
C LEU A 223 33.93 -0.79 -13.38
N VAL A 224 33.33 -0.50 -12.22
CA VAL A 224 33.49 0.79 -11.54
C VAL A 224 34.96 1.07 -11.25
N GLN A 225 35.71 0.10 -10.72
CA GLN A 225 37.15 0.26 -10.46
C GLN A 225 37.95 0.54 -11.74
N ALA A 226 37.65 -0.13 -12.84
CA ALA A 226 38.32 0.09 -14.13
C ALA A 226 38.04 1.49 -14.68
N VAL A 227 36.80 2.00 -14.56
CA VAL A 227 36.44 3.37 -14.94
C VAL A 227 37.21 4.40 -14.11
N GLU A 228 37.31 4.19 -12.80
CA GLU A 228 38.08 5.08 -11.93
C GLU A 228 39.57 5.06 -12.24
N ALA A 229 40.15 3.88 -12.53
CA ALA A 229 41.54 3.76 -12.95
C ALA A 229 41.84 4.55 -14.23
N VAL A 230 40.95 4.49 -15.22
CA VAL A 230 41.05 5.30 -16.45
C VAL A 230 40.95 6.79 -16.14
N ARG A 231 40.05 7.20 -15.23
CA ARG A 231 39.92 8.60 -14.80
C ARG A 231 41.22 9.11 -14.16
N TYR A 232 41.77 8.38 -13.18
CA TYR A 232 43.01 8.77 -12.52
C TYR A 232 44.19 8.84 -13.49
N ALA A 233 44.35 7.85 -14.38
CA ALA A 233 45.42 7.84 -15.37
C ALA A 233 45.29 9.00 -16.38
N ALA A 234 44.06 9.39 -16.75
CA ALA A 234 43.81 10.52 -17.63
C ALA A 234 44.15 11.87 -16.96
N ASP A 235 43.78 12.03 -15.69
CA ASP A 235 44.10 13.21 -14.89
C ASP A 235 45.62 13.36 -14.68
N ASP A 236 46.32 12.26 -14.35
CA ASP A 236 47.77 12.25 -14.20
C ASP A 236 48.48 12.63 -15.51
N LEU A 237 47.99 12.12 -16.65
CA LEU A 237 48.52 12.46 -17.97
C LEU A 237 48.32 13.94 -18.31
N ALA A 238 47.17 14.52 -17.96
CA ALA A 238 46.87 15.94 -18.17
C ALA A 238 47.80 16.86 -17.34
N GLN A 239 48.26 16.39 -16.19
CA GLN A 239 49.17 17.12 -15.29
C GLN A 239 50.66 16.83 -15.56
N ALA A 240 50.99 16.05 -16.59
CA ALA A 240 52.36 15.64 -16.88
C ALA A 240 53.26 16.83 -17.26
N GLY A 241 54.21 17.18 -16.37
CA GLY A 241 55.15 18.29 -16.58
C GLY A 241 56.34 17.99 -17.52
N SER A 242 56.46 16.78 -18.07
CA SER A 242 57.53 16.41 -19.01
C SER A 242 57.08 15.35 -20.02
N GLU A 243 57.68 15.36 -21.21
CA GLU A 243 57.34 14.44 -22.30
C GLU A 243 57.67 12.97 -21.98
N GLY A 244 58.74 12.72 -21.21
CA GLY A 244 59.11 11.38 -20.75
C GLY A 244 58.10 10.77 -19.78
N LEU A 245 57.60 11.59 -18.82
CA LEU A 245 56.52 11.20 -17.91
C LEU A 245 55.21 10.98 -18.67
N ALA A 246 54.86 11.88 -19.60
CA ALA A 246 53.67 11.75 -20.44
C ALA A 246 53.68 10.47 -21.29
N ARG A 247 54.87 9.98 -21.72
CA ARG A 247 54.98 8.72 -22.45
C ARG A 247 54.71 7.50 -21.56
N SER A 248 55.17 7.50 -20.30
CA SER A 248 54.88 6.45 -19.33
C SER A 248 53.39 6.42 -18.97
N LEU A 249 52.81 7.59 -18.68
CA LEU A 249 51.39 7.71 -18.30
C LEU A 249 50.43 7.34 -19.45
N ARG A 250 50.83 7.56 -20.72
CA ARG A 250 50.07 7.05 -21.87
C ARG A 250 50.01 5.52 -21.93
N LEU A 251 51.07 4.82 -21.52
CA LEU A 251 51.08 3.36 -21.44
C LEU A 251 50.20 2.86 -20.30
N GLU A 252 50.23 3.54 -19.14
CA GLU A 252 49.35 3.24 -18.00
C GLU A 252 47.87 3.47 -18.35
N LEU A 253 47.56 4.59 -19.00
CA LEU A 253 46.21 4.89 -19.49
C LEU A 253 45.74 3.85 -20.53
N ALA A 254 46.63 3.40 -21.43
CA ALA A 254 46.29 2.36 -22.40
C ALA A 254 45.98 1.02 -21.72
N ALA A 255 46.75 0.62 -20.71
CA ALA A 255 46.50 -0.59 -19.93
C ALA A 255 45.20 -0.50 -19.12
N ALA A 256 44.92 0.65 -18.49
CA ALA A 256 43.66 0.89 -17.79
C ALA A 256 42.46 0.86 -18.75
N ALA A 257 42.60 1.42 -19.95
CA ALA A 257 41.58 1.41 -20.98
C ALA A 257 41.31 -0.01 -21.52
N GLU A 258 42.34 -0.84 -21.68
CA GLU A 258 42.20 -2.25 -22.07
C GLU A 258 41.46 -3.06 -21.00
N GLU A 259 41.80 -2.87 -19.72
CA GLU A 259 41.09 -3.50 -18.61
C GLU A 259 39.63 -3.04 -18.55
N LEU A 260 39.36 -1.75 -18.72
CA LEU A 260 37.99 -1.23 -18.84
C LEU A 260 37.23 -1.87 -20.00
N ALA A 261 37.86 -2.03 -21.17
CA ALA A 261 37.24 -2.69 -22.32
C ALA A 261 36.91 -4.16 -22.04
N ARG A 262 37.79 -4.85 -21.30
CA ARG A 262 37.59 -6.24 -20.88
C ARG A 262 36.40 -6.36 -19.93
N GLN A 263 36.33 -5.51 -18.91
CA GLN A 263 35.21 -5.51 -17.96
C GLN A 263 33.90 -5.09 -18.64
N ALA A 264 33.95 -4.09 -19.54
CA ALA A 264 32.80 -3.68 -20.33
C ALA A 264 32.27 -4.82 -21.22
N ARG A 265 33.16 -5.67 -21.76
CA ARG A 265 32.75 -6.85 -22.54
C ARG A 265 32.01 -7.86 -21.69
N THR A 266 32.52 -8.21 -20.52
CA THR A 266 31.84 -9.10 -19.57
C THR A 266 30.49 -8.54 -19.14
N ALA A 267 30.41 -7.23 -18.85
CA ALA A 267 29.15 -6.57 -18.51
C ALA A 267 28.15 -6.57 -19.68
N ALA A 268 28.60 -6.31 -20.92
CA ALA A 268 27.78 -6.34 -22.12
C ALA A 268 27.21 -7.73 -22.41
N GLU A 269 28.03 -8.77 -22.26
CA GLU A 269 27.62 -10.18 -22.39
C GLU A 269 26.54 -10.51 -21.34
N ALA A 270 26.80 -10.21 -20.06
CA ALA A 270 25.86 -10.48 -18.97
C ALA A 270 24.50 -9.76 -19.12
N LEU A 271 24.52 -8.52 -19.63
CA LEU A 271 23.29 -7.77 -19.93
C LEU A 271 22.58 -8.27 -21.19
N SER A 272 23.32 -8.72 -22.20
CA SER A 272 22.74 -9.26 -23.44
C SER A 272 22.02 -10.59 -23.16
N GLU A 273 22.68 -11.50 -22.44
CA GLU A 273 22.09 -12.76 -21.99
C GLU A 273 20.78 -12.52 -21.23
N LEU A 274 20.76 -11.54 -20.32
CA LEU A 274 19.56 -11.17 -19.56
C LEU A 274 18.39 -10.71 -20.45
N ILE A 275 18.66 -9.96 -21.52
CA ILE A 275 17.60 -9.37 -22.37
C ILE A 275 17.09 -10.37 -23.42
N GLU A 276 17.99 -11.23 -23.91
CA GLU A 276 17.73 -12.28 -24.91
C GLU A 276 17.05 -13.50 -24.30
N ALA A 277 17.24 -13.76 -23.00
CA ALA A 277 16.60 -14.86 -22.30
C ALA A 277 15.07 -14.82 -22.43
N ASP A 278 14.49 -16.01 -22.65
CA ASP A 278 13.06 -16.17 -22.69
C ASP A 278 12.42 -16.19 -21.29
N HIS A 279 11.10 -16.30 -21.22
CA HIS A 279 10.39 -16.26 -19.95
C HIS A 279 10.73 -17.43 -19.03
N GLU A 280 10.87 -18.64 -19.59
CA GLU A 280 11.15 -19.86 -18.81
C GLU A 280 12.60 -19.85 -18.29
N GLU A 281 13.55 -19.43 -19.12
CA GLU A 281 14.96 -19.25 -18.76
C GLU A 281 15.14 -18.23 -17.63
N LEU A 282 14.43 -17.10 -17.70
CA LEU A 282 14.43 -16.09 -16.65
C LEU A 282 13.91 -16.66 -15.33
N VAL A 283 12.75 -17.33 -15.33
CA VAL A 283 12.19 -17.96 -14.11
C VAL A 283 13.14 -19.01 -13.53
N ALA A 284 13.73 -19.85 -14.37
CA ALA A 284 14.71 -20.85 -13.94
C ALA A 284 15.96 -20.21 -13.33
N THR A 285 16.46 -19.12 -13.91
CA THR A 285 17.60 -18.35 -13.41
C THR A 285 17.29 -17.73 -12.04
N ALA A 286 16.10 -17.17 -11.85
CA ALA A 286 15.66 -16.67 -10.54
C ALA A 286 15.63 -17.79 -9.49
N GLY A 287 15.12 -18.97 -9.87
CA GLY A 287 15.12 -20.15 -9.00
C GLY A 287 16.53 -20.57 -8.59
N SER A 288 17.45 -20.67 -9.55
CA SER A 288 18.85 -21.04 -9.29
C SER A 288 19.56 -20.04 -8.36
N LEU A 289 19.30 -18.73 -8.53
CA LEU A 289 19.84 -17.71 -7.64
C LEU A 289 19.31 -17.86 -6.20
N LEU A 290 18.01 -18.09 -6.06
CA LEU A 290 17.39 -18.30 -4.74
C LEU A 290 17.93 -19.56 -4.06
N GLU A 291 18.10 -20.65 -4.81
CA GLU A 291 18.70 -21.89 -4.31
C GLU A 291 20.16 -21.69 -3.90
N GLY A 292 20.94 -20.90 -4.67
CA GLY A 292 22.29 -20.49 -4.31
C GLY A 292 22.36 -19.67 -3.01
N GLU A 293 21.30 -18.92 -2.69
CA GLU A 293 21.16 -18.21 -1.41
C GLU A 293 20.60 -19.08 -0.27
N GLY A 294 20.39 -20.38 -0.52
CA GLY A 294 19.92 -21.35 0.47
C GLY A 294 18.41 -21.36 0.66
N PHE A 295 17.63 -20.87 -0.31
CA PHE A 295 16.20 -21.13 -0.36
C PHE A 295 15.91 -22.52 -0.95
N SER A 296 14.79 -23.11 -0.57
CA SER A 296 14.29 -24.37 -1.12
C SER A 296 12.99 -24.11 -1.88
N ALA A 297 12.86 -24.70 -3.07
CA ALA A 297 11.61 -24.66 -3.83
C ALA A 297 10.51 -25.40 -3.06
N ALA A 298 9.33 -24.79 -2.95
CA ALA A 298 8.14 -25.42 -2.38
C ALA A 298 7.27 -26.01 -3.50
N GLN A 299 6.84 -27.27 -3.37
CA GLN A 299 5.74 -27.75 -4.19
C GLN A 299 4.46 -27.04 -3.75
N ILE A 300 3.67 -26.58 -4.73
CA ILE A 300 2.41 -25.84 -4.48
C ILE A 300 1.40 -26.70 -3.69
N SER A 301 1.57 -28.04 -3.65
CA SER A 301 0.69 -29.01 -3.00
C SER A 301 1.10 -29.53 -1.61
N ASP A 302 2.32 -29.27 -1.13
CA ASP A 302 2.95 -30.14 -0.10
C ASP A 302 2.82 -29.71 1.37
N GLU A 303 2.02 -28.69 1.73
CA GLU A 303 1.86 -28.29 3.14
C GLU A 303 0.41 -28.21 3.63
N PRO A 304 0.16 -28.56 4.93
CA PRO A 304 -1.15 -28.46 5.54
C PRO A 304 -1.55 -26.99 5.61
N THR A 305 -2.79 -26.74 5.19
CA THR A 305 -3.50 -25.46 5.20
C THR A 305 -3.46 -24.74 6.56
N VAL A 306 -2.33 -24.07 6.87
CA VAL A 306 -2.37 -22.84 7.66
C VAL A 306 -2.85 -21.78 6.70
N GLN A 307 -4.18 -21.73 6.46
CA GLN A 307 -4.88 -20.81 5.54
C GLN A 307 -3.92 -19.87 4.81
N ALA A 308 -3.17 -20.44 3.85
CA ALA A 308 -2.48 -19.62 2.87
C ALA A 308 -3.61 -18.80 2.25
N PRO A 309 -3.41 -17.49 2.05
CA PRO A 309 -4.48 -16.63 1.61
C PRO A 309 -5.17 -17.30 0.43
N THR A 310 -6.49 -17.30 0.44
CA THR A 310 -7.32 -17.60 -0.74
C THR A 310 -7.12 -16.53 -1.83
N ASP A 311 -5.88 -16.08 -2.03
CA ASP A 311 -5.46 -15.20 -3.11
C ASP A 311 -5.46 -16.08 -4.37
N GLY A 312 -6.21 -15.66 -5.37
CA GLY A 312 -6.55 -16.46 -6.55
C GLY A 312 -5.40 -17.31 -7.09
N ALA A 313 -5.57 -18.63 -7.03
CA ALA A 313 -4.65 -19.67 -7.52
C ALA A 313 -4.48 -19.70 -9.05
N LYS A 314 -4.40 -18.53 -9.70
CA LYS A 314 -4.20 -18.37 -11.15
C LYS A 314 -2.97 -17.54 -11.51
N SER A 315 -2.27 -16.92 -10.56
CA SER A 315 -1.12 -16.03 -10.83
C SER A 315 0.22 -16.50 -10.23
N LEU A 316 0.27 -17.47 -9.32
CA LEU A 316 1.54 -17.92 -8.72
C LEU A 316 2.32 -18.82 -9.69
N ILE A 317 3.54 -18.42 -10.06
CA ILE A 317 4.44 -19.23 -10.91
C ILE A 317 5.23 -20.21 -10.05
N ALA A 318 5.91 -19.67 -9.03
CA ALA A 318 6.84 -20.44 -8.23
C ALA A 318 7.03 -19.79 -6.86
N ARG A 319 7.35 -20.63 -5.87
CA ARG A 319 7.51 -20.24 -4.47
C ARG A 319 8.77 -20.89 -3.90
N TRP A 320 9.53 -20.10 -3.15
CA TRP A 320 10.70 -20.55 -2.41
C TRP A 320 10.60 -20.15 -0.95
N PHE A 321 11.15 -20.98 -0.08
CA PHE A 321 11.25 -20.67 1.34
C PHE A 321 12.64 -20.92 1.88
N LYS A 322 13.02 -20.16 2.90
CA LYS A 322 14.24 -20.36 3.68
C LYS A 322 13.87 -20.37 5.14
N GLU A 323 14.16 -21.48 5.83
CA GLU A 323 14.01 -21.54 7.28
C GLU A 323 15.07 -20.65 7.92
N VAL A 324 14.64 -19.79 8.84
CA VAL A 324 15.59 -18.97 9.59
C VAL A 324 15.43 -19.24 11.08
N GLN A 325 16.50 -19.73 11.69
CA GLN A 325 16.53 -20.06 13.11
C GLN A 325 16.99 -18.86 13.94
N GLY A 326 16.36 -18.68 15.10
CA GLY A 326 16.74 -17.65 16.07
C GLY A 326 16.04 -16.29 15.88
N PHE A 327 16.48 -15.31 16.66
CA PHE A 327 15.98 -13.93 16.58
C PHE A 327 16.99 -13.04 15.83
N GLY A 328 16.50 -12.11 15.01
CA GLY A 328 17.33 -11.08 14.37
C GLY A 328 17.38 -11.14 12.85
N ALA A 329 16.95 -12.25 12.24
CA ALA A 329 16.84 -12.35 10.78
C ALA A 329 15.70 -11.50 10.18
N GLY A 330 14.67 -11.18 10.97
CA GLY A 330 13.58 -10.27 10.58
C GLY A 330 13.78 -8.81 11.02
N GLY A 331 14.90 -8.48 11.68
CA GLY A 331 15.12 -7.19 12.33
C GLY A 331 15.86 -6.15 11.50
N SER A 332 16.62 -6.56 10.49
CA SER A 332 17.29 -5.62 9.59
C SER A 332 16.30 -5.19 8.49
N ARG A 333 16.18 -3.88 8.24
CA ARG A 333 15.45 -3.32 7.08
C ARG A 333 15.94 -3.89 5.74
N GLN A 334 17.07 -4.62 5.72
CA GLN A 334 17.70 -5.19 4.54
C GLN A 334 17.34 -6.69 4.33
N ASP A 335 16.89 -7.43 5.35
CA ASP A 335 16.73 -8.90 5.27
C ASP A 335 15.32 -9.42 4.94
N ALA A 336 14.31 -8.54 4.81
CA ALA A 336 12.97 -8.92 4.37
C ALA A 336 12.77 -8.76 2.84
N GLY A 337 13.65 -8.03 2.15
CA GLY A 337 13.48 -7.71 0.74
C GLY A 337 13.97 -8.81 -0.19
N CYS A 338 13.31 -9.03 -1.34
CA CYS A 338 13.80 -9.97 -2.36
C CYS A 338 15.23 -9.61 -2.83
N PRO A 339 16.13 -10.61 -3.04
CA PRO A 339 17.46 -10.36 -3.59
C PRO A 339 17.43 -9.52 -4.86
N SER A 340 18.36 -8.56 -4.98
CA SER A 340 18.36 -7.58 -6.07
C SER A 340 18.35 -8.25 -7.45
N ARG A 341 19.15 -9.30 -7.63
CA ARG A 341 19.24 -10.08 -8.87
C ARG A 341 17.91 -10.74 -9.26
N VAL A 342 17.17 -11.29 -8.30
CA VAL A 342 15.84 -11.88 -8.56
C VAL A 342 14.84 -10.80 -8.96
N ARG A 343 14.93 -9.59 -8.41
CA ARG A 343 14.12 -8.45 -8.84
C ARG A 343 14.42 -8.00 -10.27
N VAL A 344 15.69 -8.04 -10.69
CA VAL A 344 16.06 -7.72 -12.09
C VAL A 344 15.38 -8.69 -13.03
N ILE A 345 15.50 -9.98 -12.76
CA ILE A 345 14.90 -11.04 -13.57
C ILE A 345 13.38 -10.87 -13.63
N ALA A 346 12.73 -10.67 -12.49
CA ALA A 346 11.30 -10.42 -12.44
C ALA A 346 10.91 -9.16 -13.23
N GLY A 347 11.67 -8.07 -13.09
CA GLY A 347 11.48 -6.84 -13.86
C GLY A 347 11.60 -7.07 -15.38
N VAL A 348 12.62 -7.80 -15.83
CA VAL A 348 12.81 -8.12 -17.27
C VAL A 348 11.71 -9.05 -17.78
N ALA A 349 11.32 -10.06 -16.99
CA ALA A 349 10.27 -11.01 -17.31
C ALA A 349 8.85 -10.39 -17.28
N GLY A 350 8.66 -9.28 -16.54
CA GLY A 350 7.35 -8.68 -16.29
C GLY A 350 6.56 -9.41 -15.21
N LEU A 351 7.24 -9.85 -14.15
CA LEU A 351 6.69 -10.60 -13.04
C LEU A 351 6.61 -9.75 -11.78
N GLY A 352 5.57 -10.02 -10.98
CA GLY A 352 5.50 -9.57 -9.60
C GLY A 352 6.35 -10.43 -8.69
N VAL A 353 6.88 -9.83 -7.63
CA VAL A 353 7.68 -10.48 -6.59
C VAL A 353 7.07 -10.18 -5.23
N LYS A 354 6.54 -11.21 -4.56
CA LYS A 354 6.14 -11.09 -3.15
C LYS A 354 7.26 -11.65 -2.26
N ALA A 355 7.67 -10.88 -1.26
CA ALA A 355 8.64 -11.31 -0.25
C ALA A 355 8.08 -11.03 1.14
N PHE A 356 7.96 -12.06 1.97
CA PHE A 356 7.33 -11.96 3.28
C PHE A 356 7.79 -13.08 4.23
N TRP A 357 7.34 -13.02 5.47
CA TRP A 357 7.62 -13.99 6.53
C TRP A 357 6.36 -14.76 6.92
N ALA A 358 6.48 -16.08 7.06
CA ALA A 358 5.44 -16.93 7.61
C ALA A 358 6.05 -18.08 8.42
N GLY A 359 5.58 -18.27 9.65
CA GLY A 359 5.98 -19.42 10.48
C GLY A 359 7.47 -19.52 10.82
N GLY A 360 8.23 -18.40 10.81
CA GLY A 360 9.69 -18.41 10.97
C GLY A 360 10.45 -18.72 9.69
N ARG A 361 9.75 -18.76 8.56
CA ARG A 361 10.32 -18.94 7.23
C ARG A 361 10.21 -17.65 6.45
N ARG A 362 11.26 -17.34 5.70
CA ARG A 362 11.21 -16.28 4.69
C ARG A 362 10.70 -16.91 3.39
N ILE A 363 9.69 -16.30 2.79
CA ILE A 363 9.02 -16.77 1.58
C ILE A 363 9.22 -15.74 0.47
N ILE A 364 9.56 -16.22 -0.72
CA ILE A 364 9.62 -15.44 -1.96
C ILE A 364 8.74 -16.13 -3.00
N GLU A 365 7.87 -15.35 -3.64
CA GLU A 365 6.96 -15.81 -4.69
C GLU A 365 7.17 -14.98 -5.95
N LEU A 366 7.20 -15.68 -7.09
CA LEU A 366 7.10 -15.06 -8.40
C LEU A 366 5.67 -15.21 -8.91
N VAL A 367 5.10 -14.11 -9.34
CA VAL A 367 3.67 -13.98 -9.65
C VAL A 367 3.51 -13.38 -11.04
N GLU A 368 2.70 -13.99 -11.89
CA GLU A 368 2.24 -13.37 -13.13
C GLU A 368 1.24 -12.26 -12.82
N PRO A 369 1.38 -11.08 -13.44
CA PRO A 369 0.32 -10.09 -13.37
C PRO A 369 -0.96 -10.68 -13.97
N THR A 370 -2.07 -10.54 -13.25
CA THR A 370 -3.37 -10.98 -13.77
C THR A 370 -3.61 -10.29 -15.12
N PRO A 371 -3.99 -11.04 -16.18
CA PRO A 371 -4.24 -10.43 -17.48
C PRO A 371 -5.34 -9.39 -17.33
N GLY A 372 -4.97 -8.13 -17.50
CA GLY A 372 -5.89 -7.00 -17.40
C GLY A 372 -6.99 -7.07 -18.46
N VAL A 373 -8.05 -6.28 -18.25
CA VAL A 373 -9.14 -6.12 -19.21
C VAL A 373 -8.55 -5.80 -20.61
N PRO A 374 -8.96 -6.50 -21.69
CA PRO A 374 -8.38 -6.34 -23.02
C PRO A 374 -8.31 -4.88 -23.47
N ALA A 375 -7.25 -4.56 -24.24
CA ALA A 375 -6.91 -3.21 -24.72
C ALA A 375 -8.07 -2.44 -25.38
N GLU A 376 -9.10 -3.13 -25.88
CA GLU A 376 -10.31 -2.53 -26.44
C GLU A 376 -11.21 -1.82 -25.40
N ARG A 377 -11.05 -2.10 -24.10
CA ARG A 377 -11.67 -1.34 -23.00
C ARG A 377 -10.70 -0.36 -22.33
N ALA A 378 -9.44 -0.31 -22.78
CA ALA A 378 -8.39 0.55 -22.25
C ALA A 378 -8.45 1.96 -22.85
N GLU A 379 -9.60 2.63 -22.77
CA GLU A 379 -9.72 4.05 -23.17
C GLU A 379 -8.83 4.99 -22.31
N ARG A 380 -8.13 4.47 -21.30
CA ARG A 380 -7.27 5.23 -20.38
C ARG A 380 -5.99 4.46 -20.03
N SER A 381 -5.06 4.39 -20.97
CA SER A 381 -3.67 4.00 -20.67
C SER A 381 -3.01 5.09 -19.82
N ILE A 382 -2.36 4.70 -18.72
CA ILE A 382 -1.60 5.58 -17.85
C ILE A 382 -0.17 5.63 -18.38
N ASP A 383 0.28 6.81 -18.79
CA ASP A 383 1.69 7.07 -19.02
C ASP A 383 2.32 7.53 -17.70
N PHE A 384 3.10 6.64 -17.07
CA PHE A 384 3.75 6.91 -15.80
C PHE A 384 4.93 7.89 -15.90
N ASP A 385 5.41 8.20 -17.11
CA ASP A 385 6.43 9.23 -17.36
C ASP A 385 5.83 10.63 -17.60
N SER A 386 4.52 10.70 -17.84
CA SER A 386 3.84 11.97 -18.11
C SER A 386 3.68 12.81 -16.84
N PRO A 387 3.79 14.15 -16.91
CA PRO A 387 3.41 15.03 -15.81
C PRO A 387 1.93 14.89 -15.42
N ASP A 388 1.09 14.36 -16.30
CA ASP A 388 -0.34 14.13 -16.06
C ASP A 388 -0.65 12.75 -15.47
N CYS A 389 0.38 11.97 -15.09
CA CYS A 389 0.22 10.58 -14.61
C CYS A 389 -0.75 10.46 -13.41
N VAL A 390 -0.72 11.42 -12.49
CA VAL A 390 -1.61 11.46 -11.32
C VAL A 390 -3.06 11.65 -11.75
N SER A 391 -3.31 12.59 -12.67
CA SER A 391 -4.64 12.86 -13.22
C SER A 391 -5.20 11.66 -13.99
N ALA A 392 -4.36 11.00 -14.79
CA ALA A 392 -4.72 9.78 -15.51
C ALA A 392 -5.05 8.62 -14.55
N THR A 393 -4.20 8.39 -13.54
CA THR A 393 -4.41 7.37 -12.50
C THR A 393 -5.68 7.63 -11.71
N LEU A 394 -5.92 8.89 -11.33
CA LEU A 394 -7.15 9.31 -10.66
C LEU A 394 -8.40 9.05 -11.51
N ALA A 395 -8.31 9.30 -12.82
CA ALA A 395 -9.41 9.02 -13.76
C ALA A 395 -9.69 7.52 -13.91
N VAL A 396 -8.68 6.66 -13.82
CA VAL A 396 -8.85 5.20 -13.78
C VAL A 396 -9.48 4.76 -12.47
N LEU A 397 -8.93 5.20 -11.33
CA LEU A 397 -9.44 4.87 -9.99
C LEU A 397 -10.91 5.26 -9.79
N ARG A 398 -11.32 6.43 -10.28
CA ARG A 398 -12.70 6.93 -10.16
C ARG A 398 -13.65 6.43 -11.26
N GLY A 399 -13.10 6.04 -12.40
CA GLY A 399 -13.85 5.67 -13.59
C GLY A 399 -14.02 4.18 -13.81
N SER A 400 -13.66 3.34 -12.83
CA SER A 400 -13.70 1.87 -12.91
C SER A 400 -14.08 1.25 -11.56
N VAL A 401 -14.54 -0.02 -11.58
CA VAL A 401 -14.78 -0.80 -10.36
C VAL A 401 -13.43 -1.02 -9.65
N PRO A 402 -13.34 -0.97 -8.30
CA PRO A 402 -12.06 -1.08 -7.56
C PRO A 402 -11.16 -2.24 -8.00
N ALA A 403 -11.74 -3.44 -8.19
CA ALA A 403 -11.00 -4.61 -8.65
C ALA A 403 -10.42 -4.42 -10.07
N LEU A 404 -11.25 -3.96 -11.03
CA LEU A 404 -10.81 -3.72 -12.40
C LEU A 404 -9.81 -2.56 -12.52
N ALA A 405 -10.00 -1.51 -11.72
CA ALA A 405 -9.05 -0.40 -11.64
C ALA A 405 -7.69 -0.90 -11.13
N ALA A 406 -7.68 -1.72 -10.08
CA ALA A 406 -6.48 -2.29 -9.52
C ALA A 406 -5.78 -3.26 -10.48
N GLU A 407 -6.51 -4.18 -11.12
CA GLU A 407 -5.98 -5.07 -12.16
C GLU A 407 -5.34 -4.27 -13.32
N GLY A 408 -6.05 -3.25 -13.82
CA GLY A 408 -5.55 -2.39 -14.90
C GLY A 408 -4.30 -1.62 -14.51
N ILE A 409 -4.29 -1.02 -13.32
CA ILE A 409 -3.14 -0.27 -12.80
C ILE A 409 -1.94 -1.19 -12.59
N VAL A 410 -2.11 -2.36 -11.96
CA VAL A 410 -1.01 -3.31 -11.73
C VAL A 410 -0.45 -3.83 -13.05
N ALA A 411 -1.30 -4.21 -14.00
CA ALA A 411 -0.85 -4.68 -15.31
C ALA A 411 -0.06 -3.61 -16.08
N GLN A 412 -0.55 -2.36 -16.09
CA GLN A 412 0.15 -1.24 -16.73
C GLN A 412 1.45 -0.89 -16.01
N ALA A 413 1.46 -0.89 -14.69
CA ALA A 413 2.64 -0.63 -13.87
C ALA A 413 3.74 -1.67 -14.10
N ILE A 414 3.41 -2.97 -14.06
CA ILE A 414 4.37 -4.05 -14.32
C ILE A 414 4.91 -3.97 -15.76
N THR A 415 4.04 -3.65 -16.73
CA THR A 415 4.46 -3.44 -18.12
C THR A 415 5.43 -2.26 -18.25
N PHE A 416 5.15 -1.15 -17.56
CA PHE A 416 6.01 0.02 -17.54
C PHE A 416 7.37 -0.27 -16.90
N VAL A 417 7.38 -0.90 -15.72
CA VAL A 417 8.63 -1.31 -15.03
C VAL A 417 9.44 -2.26 -15.92
N ARG A 418 8.79 -3.22 -16.59
CA ARG A 418 9.45 -4.11 -17.55
C ARG A 418 10.08 -3.35 -18.71
N ALA A 419 9.36 -2.42 -19.31
CA ALA A 419 9.86 -1.61 -20.42
C ALA A 419 11.08 -0.78 -19.98
N ARG A 420 11.01 -0.12 -18.82
CA ARG A 420 12.11 0.68 -18.25
C ARG A 420 13.32 -0.17 -17.87
N THR A 421 13.11 -1.37 -17.31
CA THR A 421 14.18 -2.30 -16.94
C THR A 421 14.91 -2.80 -18.19
N ARG A 422 14.17 -3.23 -19.22
CA ARG A 422 14.75 -3.65 -20.51
C ARG A 422 15.44 -2.51 -21.24
N ALA A 423 14.88 -1.29 -21.22
CA ALA A 423 15.51 -0.12 -21.81
C ALA A 423 16.86 0.19 -21.13
N CYS A 424 16.91 0.19 -19.79
CA CYS A 424 18.13 0.42 -19.03
C CYS A 424 19.22 -0.63 -19.34
N ALA A 425 18.83 -1.91 -19.45
CA ALA A 425 19.75 -2.99 -19.81
C ALA A 425 20.28 -2.82 -21.26
N ARG A 426 19.42 -2.49 -22.23
CA ARG A 426 19.83 -2.21 -23.62
C ARG A 426 20.75 -1.00 -23.73
N ASP A 427 20.44 0.06 -22.99
CA ASP A 427 21.30 1.23 -22.89
C ASP A 427 22.67 0.87 -22.32
N GLY A 428 22.70 0.02 -21.29
CA GLY A 428 23.93 -0.53 -20.72
C GLY A 428 24.75 -1.27 -21.77
N VAL A 429 24.16 -2.22 -22.51
CA VAL A 429 24.84 -2.95 -23.61
C VAL A 429 25.43 -1.99 -24.62
N ARG A 430 24.65 -1.01 -25.09
CA ARG A 430 25.13 0.01 -26.04
C ARG A 430 26.33 0.78 -25.48
N VAL A 431 26.21 1.28 -24.25
CA VAL A 431 27.25 2.07 -23.59
C VAL A 431 28.54 1.25 -23.37
N MET A 432 28.43 -0.04 -23.04
CA MET A 432 29.59 -0.93 -22.95
C MET A 432 30.24 -1.19 -24.32
N LEU A 433 29.43 -1.40 -25.37
CA LEU A 433 29.93 -1.56 -26.74
C LEU A 433 30.64 -0.30 -27.25
N ASP A 434 30.15 0.90 -26.91
CA ASP A 434 30.80 2.16 -27.24
C ASP A 434 32.18 2.26 -26.60
N VAL A 435 32.34 1.81 -25.35
CA VAL A 435 33.66 1.72 -24.70
C VAL A 435 34.58 0.69 -25.35
N ILE A 436 34.07 -0.49 -25.71
CA ILE A 436 34.85 -1.52 -26.42
C ILE A 436 35.32 -1.01 -27.78
N ASN A 437 34.46 -0.30 -28.52
CA ASN A 437 34.80 0.26 -29.83
C ASN A 437 35.73 1.48 -29.73
N ALA A 438 35.63 2.27 -28.65
CA ALA A 438 36.52 3.40 -28.44
C ALA A 438 37.93 2.97 -28.03
N THR A 439 38.04 1.84 -27.32
CA THR A 439 39.32 1.25 -26.88
C THR A 439 39.95 0.39 -27.97
N GLY A 440 39.14 -0.35 -28.73
CA GLY A 440 39.52 -1.18 -29.87
C GLY A 440 39.30 -0.51 -31.23
N SER A 441 40.36 0.03 -31.82
CA SER A 441 40.52 -0.09 -33.28
C SER A 441 41.42 -1.32 -33.48
N ASP A 442 41.00 -2.26 -34.33
CA ASP A 442 41.74 -3.46 -34.73
C ASP A 442 43.13 -3.19 -35.36
N ASP A 443 43.57 -1.94 -35.36
CA ASP A 443 44.93 -1.55 -35.68
C ASP A 443 45.75 -1.64 -34.40
N GLY A 444 46.38 -2.82 -34.20
CA GLY A 444 47.32 -3.05 -33.11
C GLY A 444 48.37 -1.93 -33.00
N PRO A 445 49.12 -1.85 -31.88
CA PRO A 445 50.09 -0.78 -31.63
C PRO A 445 51.10 -0.56 -32.77
N ALA A 446 51.33 -1.57 -33.63
CA ALA A 446 52.18 -1.51 -34.82
C ALA A 446 51.61 -0.70 -36.01
N ALA A 447 50.30 -0.44 -36.08
CA ALA A 447 49.67 0.31 -37.17
C ALA A 447 49.56 1.82 -36.88
N ARG A 448 49.61 2.23 -35.61
CA ARG A 448 49.63 3.65 -35.20
C ARG A 448 50.95 4.35 -35.51
N GLU A 449 52.04 3.60 -35.69
CA GLU A 449 53.35 4.16 -36.09
C GLU A 449 53.47 4.47 -37.60
N ALA A 450 52.52 4.04 -38.45
CA ALA A 450 52.70 4.06 -39.91
C ALA A 450 52.00 5.20 -40.67
N SER A 451 51.21 6.06 -40.04
CA SER A 451 50.44 7.11 -40.75
C SER A 451 50.84 8.52 -40.32
N GLY A 452 51.82 9.10 -41.02
CA GLY A 452 52.41 10.44 -40.78
C GLY A 452 51.50 11.67 -40.97
N SER A 453 50.20 11.56 -40.70
CA SER A 453 49.22 12.66 -40.63
C SER A 453 48.48 12.59 -39.28
N VAL A 454 49.23 12.70 -38.20
CA VAL A 454 48.90 12.14 -36.88
C VAL A 454 48.04 13.08 -36.00
N ALA A 455 48.21 14.41 -36.07
CA ALA A 455 47.63 15.31 -35.07
C ALA A 455 46.08 15.38 -35.06
N GLY A 456 45.43 15.34 -36.23
CA GLY A 456 43.96 15.43 -36.34
C GLY A 456 43.22 14.12 -36.06
N ALA A 457 43.82 12.98 -36.46
CA ALA A 457 43.25 11.66 -36.25
C ALA A 457 43.41 11.19 -34.79
N GLU A 458 44.54 11.49 -34.14
CA GLU A 458 44.74 11.22 -32.71
C GLU A 458 43.77 12.03 -31.83
N SER A 459 43.54 13.30 -32.15
CA SER A 459 42.61 14.14 -31.38
C SER A 459 41.16 13.62 -31.46
N SER A 460 40.72 13.10 -32.61
CA SER A 460 39.36 12.55 -32.76
C SER A 460 39.17 11.17 -32.14
N ALA A 461 40.22 10.34 -32.07
CA ALA A 461 40.20 9.07 -31.35
C ALA A 461 40.15 9.28 -29.83
N LEU A 462 40.93 10.22 -29.31
CA LEU A 462 40.93 10.59 -27.89
C LEU A 462 39.60 11.22 -27.44
N LEU A 463 38.99 12.06 -28.28
CA LEU A 463 37.66 12.62 -28.00
C LEU A 463 36.58 11.54 -27.92
N ARG A 464 36.60 10.54 -28.82
CA ARG A 464 35.69 9.39 -28.79
C ARG A 464 35.87 8.54 -27.54
N GLN A 465 37.12 8.31 -27.11
CA GLN A 465 37.43 7.61 -25.87
C GLN A 465 36.90 8.35 -24.65
N ALA A 466 37.15 9.66 -24.56
CA ALA A 466 36.65 10.49 -23.46
C ALA A 466 35.11 10.54 -23.42
N GLU A 467 34.42 10.54 -24.57
CA GLU A 467 32.96 10.49 -24.63
C GLU A 467 32.40 9.12 -24.20
N ALA A 468 33.05 8.02 -24.62
CA ALA A 468 32.67 6.67 -24.21
C ALA A 468 32.86 6.44 -22.70
N TRP A 469 33.99 6.89 -22.13
CA TRP A 469 34.26 6.80 -20.68
C TRP A 469 33.29 7.66 -19.86
N ARG A 470 32.93 8.85 -20.36
CA ARG A 470 31.89 9.70 -19.76
C ARG A 470 30.53 9.01 -19.78
N SER A 471 30.19 8.34 -20.88
CA SER A 471 28.92 7.64 -21.04
C SER A 471 28.79 6.45 -20.09
N VAL A 472 29.84 5.62 -19.93
CA VAL A 472 29.86 4.53 -18.92
C VAL A 472 29.79 5.11 -17.51
N SER A 473 30.56 6.16 -17.20
CA SER A 473 30.52 6.81 -15.89
C SER A 473 29.12 7.33 -15.54
N ALA A 474 28.47 8.00 -16.49
CA ALA A 474 27.12 8.53 -16.32
C ALA A 474 26.08 7.40 -16.17
N TRP A 475 26.20 6.32 -16.95
CA TRP A 475 25.29 5.18 -16.86
C TRP A 475 25.42 4.45 -15.51
N LEU A 476 26.64 4.31 -14.97
CA LEU A 476 26.91 3.77 -13.63
C LEU A 476 26.48 4.71 -12.49
N GLY A 477 26.20 5.98 -12.79
CA GLY A 477 25.88 7.00 -11.79
C GLY A 477 27.09 7.51 -11.01
N LEU A 478 28.29 7.43 -11.61
CA LEU A 478 29.52 7.99 -11.05
C LEU A 478 29.58 9.52 -11.24
N ALA A 479 30.44 10.18 -10.47
CA ALA A 479 30.65 11.62 -10.58
C ALA A 479 31.04 12.02 -12.03
N PRO A 480 30.48 13.14 -12.55
CA PRO A 480 30.77 13.58 -13.91
C PRO A 480 32.27 13.90 -14.06
N TRP A 481 32.85 13.54 -15.21
CA TRP A 481 34.20 13.94 -15.56
C TRP A 481 34.27 15.47 -15.72
N PRO A 482 35.36 16.13 -15.27
CA PRO A 482 35.58 17.53 -15.57
C PRO A 482 35.72 17.73 -17.08
N ASP A 483 35.11 18.79 -17.61
CA ASP A 483 35.19 19.10 -19.04
C ASP A 483 36.65 19.39 -19.44
N ALA A 484 37.18 18.54 -20.32
CA ALA A 484 38.45 18.80 -21.01
C ALA A 484 38.23 19.89 -22.08
N GLY A 485 38.08 21.14 -21.64
CA GLY A 485 37.90 22.27 -22.53
C GLY A 485 37.54 23.57 -21.83
N GLY A 486 38.52 24.25 -21.24
CA GLY A 486 38.31 25.59 -20.68
C GLY A 486 39.58 26.25 -20.18
N VAL A 487 40.39 26.79 -21.10
CA VAL A 487 41.33 27.87 -20.78
C VAL A 487 40.99 29.06 -21.67
N ASP A 488 40.82 30.21 -21.02
CA ASP A 488 40.47 31.56 -21.48
C ASP A 488 38.96 31.84 -21.65
N GLY A 489 38.29 32.71 -20.86
CA GLY A 489 38.83 33.78 -20.04
C GLY A 489 37.94 34.19 -18.87
N GLN A 490 38.64 34.68 -17.86
CA GLN A 490 38.21 35.54 -16.77
C GLN A 490 36.89 36.29 -17.00
N ARG A 491 35.90 36.02 -16.14
CA ARG A 491 35.12 37.10 -15.53
C ARG A 491 34.81 36.77 -14.08
N CYS A 492 35.52 37.46 -13.20
CA CYS A 492 35.12 37.67 -11.81
C CYS A 492 33.89 38.59 -11.75
N GLY A 493 33.10 38.43 -10.68
CA GLY A 493 32.04 39.34 -10.23
C GLY A 493 30.66 38.95 -10.77
N ASP A 494 29.61 38.69 -9.99
CA ASP A 494 29.34 39.16 -8.62
C ASP A 494 28.52 38.14 -7.82
N GLU A 495 28.88 38.00 -6.55
CA GLU A 495 27.92 37.71 -5.49
C GLU A 495 27.04 38.96 -5.31
N GLU A 496 25.72 38.82 -5.45
CA GLU A 496 24.80 39.57 -4.60
C GLU A 496 23.68 38.65 -4.11
N ALA A 497 23.63 38.54 -2.79
CA ALA A 497 22.57 37.94 -2.03
C ALA A 497 21.30 38.82 -2.06
N GLY A 498 20.15 38.15 -2.09
CA GLY A 498 19.01 38.50 -1.26
C GLY A 498 18.21 39.76 -1.61
N GLN A 499 17.05 39.55 -2.22
CA GLN A 499 15.77 40.18 -1.87
C GLN A 499 14.70 39.34 -2.59
N GLY A 500 13.73 38.72 -1.90
CA GLY A 500 12.72 39.45 -1.13
C GLY A 500 11.65 39.92 -2.10
N GLY A 501 10.72 39.02 -2.44
CA GLY A 501 9.59 39.28 -3.34
C GLY A 501 8.36 38.54 -2.83
N GLU A 502 7.77 39.09 -1.78
CA GLU A 502 6.38 38.88 -1.39
C GLU A 502 5.43 39.30 -2.53
N CYS A 503 4.35 38.52 -2.67
CA CYS A 503 3.05 38.87 -3.25
C CYS A 503 3.04 39.10 -4.79
N ASP A 504 2.17 38.43 -5.56
CA ASP A 504 0.73 38.49 -5.41
C ASP A 504 0.04 37.13 -5.58
N GLY A 505 -1.01 36.94 -4.77
CA GLY A 505 -1.91 35.80 -4.86
C GLY A 505 -2.71 35.84 -6.15
N GLU A 506 -2.47 34.87 -7.02
CA GLU A 506 -3.45 34.47 -8.01
C GLU A 506 -4.50 33.58 -7.31
N ASN A 507 -5.68 34.16 -7.15
CA ASN A 507 -6.91 33.46 -6.77
C ASN A 507 -7.03 32.12 -7.53
N PRO A 508 -7.11 30.97 -6.84
CA PRO A 508 -7.55 29.73 -7.45
C PRO A 508 -9.09 29.73 -7.51
N GLU A 509 -9.67 30.70 -8.19
CA GLU A 509 -11.11 30.73 -8.50
C GLU A 509 -11.30 31.07 -9.99
N GLN A 510 -10.67 30.31 -10.90
CA GLN A 510 -11.07 30.29 -12.33
C GLN A 510 -10.37 29.19 -13.17
N ALA A 511 -9.98 28.07 -12.56
CA ALA A 511 -9.77 26.84 -13.32
C ALA A 511 -11.12 26.10 -13.40
N GLY A 512 -11.60 25.85 -14.63
CA GLY A 512 -12.93 25.33 -14.93
C GLY A 512 -13.41 24.22 -13.99
N ASP A 513 -14.60 24.44 -13.45
CA ASP A 513 -15.31 23.58 -12.51
C ASP A 513 -15.82 22.31 -13.24
N ASP A 514 -14.91 21.41 -13.59
CA ASP A 514 -15.21 20.04 -14.04
C ASP A 514 -14.99 19.02 -12.89
N ARG A 515 -15.01 19.48 -11.64
CA ARG A 515 -15.10 18.59 -10.47
C ARG A 515 -16.55 18.17 -10.32
N LEU A 516 -16.87 16.98 -10.82
CA LEU A 516 -18.14 16.31 -10.52
C LEU A 516 -18.42 16.41 -9.02
N SER A 517 -19.60 16.90 -8.68
CA SER A 517 -20.04 16.98 -7.29
C SER A 517 -20.03 15.57 -6.65
N ASP A 518 -19.83 15.47 -5.34
CA ASP A 518 -19.85 14.19 -4.60
C ASP A 518 -21.10 13.34 -4.91
N THR A 519 -22.22 14.00 -5.24
CA THR A 519 -23.48 13.35 -5.65
C THR A 519 -23.43 12.78 -7.06
N GLU A 520 -22.80 13.48 -8.01
CA GLU A 520 -22.62 13.00 -9.38
C GLU A 520 -21.57 11.89 -9.45
N GLN A 521 -20.53 11.98 -8.61
CA GLN A 521 -19.56 10.89 -8.45
C GLN A 521 -20.24 9.65 -7.85
N ALA A 522 -21.01 9.80 -6.77
CA ALA A 522 -21.77 8.68 -6.18
C ALA A 522 -22.76 8.06 -7.19
N TRP A 523 -23.42 8.88 -8.01
CA TRP A 523 -24.32 8.44 -9.06
C TRP A 523 -23.60 7.59 -10.11
N ARG A 524 -22.51 8.12 -10.69
CA ARG A 524 -21.71 7.42 -11.71
C ARG A 524 -21.15 6.11 -11.16
N THR A 525 -20.60 6.12 -9.95
CA THR A 525 -20.08 4.90 -9.30
C THR A 525 -21.19 3.87 -9.07
N ALA A 526 -22.38 4.29 -8.64
CA ALA A 526 -23.51 3.39 -8.43
C ALA A 526 -24.02 2.76 -9.74
N SER A 527 -24.20 3.54 -10.80
CA SER A 527 -24.61 3.03 -12.12
C SER A 527 -23.57 2.06 -12.72
N MET A 528 -22.28 2.32 -12.48
CA MET A 528 -21.22 1.39 -12.87
C MET A 528 -21.30 0.06 -12.12
N LEU A 529 -21.52 0.10 -10.80
CA LEU A 529 -21.66 -1.10 -9.98
C LEU A 529 -22.91 -1.90 -10.33
N VAL A 530 -24.02 -1.25 -10.69
CA VAL A 530 -25.22 -1.94 -11.19
C VAL A 530 -24.91 -2.78 -12.44
N ARG A 531 -24.21 -2.19 -13.41
CA ARG A 531 -23.84 -2.89 -14.65
C ARG A 531 -22.92 -4.09 -14.37
N ALA A 532 -21.98 -3.94 -13.44
CA ALA A 532 -21.09 -5.01 -13.03
C ALA A 532 -21.80 -6.13 -12.22
N ALA A 533 -22.75 -5.77 -11.36
CA ALA A 533 -23.60 -6.72 -10.64
C ALA A 533 -24.49 -7.51 -11.62
N ALA A 534 -25.09 -6.83 -12.60
CA ALA A 534 -25.92 -7.46 -13.65
C ALA A 534 -25.11 -8.44 -14.51
N ALA A 535 -23.81 -8.18 -14.71
CA ALA A 535 -22.89 -9.07 -15.41
C ALA A 535 -22.32 -10.20 -14.53
N GLY A 536 -22.69 -10.28 -13.24
CA GLY A 536 -22.18 -11.27 -12.30
C GLY A 536 -20.70 -11.11 -11.95
N GLN A 537 -20.17 -9.89 -12.07
CA GLN A 537 -18.74 -9.59 -11.93
C GLN A 537 -18.36 -9.03 -10.54
N LEU A 538 -19.32 -8.90 -9.63
CA LEU A 538 -19.11 -8.36 -8.28
C LEU A 538 -19.32 -9.43 -7.22
N PRO A 539 -18.45 -9.51 -6.19
CA PRO A 539 -18.73 -10.21 -4.95
C PRO A 539 -19.99 -9.66 -4.26
N ASP A 540 -20.66 -10.50 -3.47
CA ASP A 540 -21.90 -10.14 -2.76
C ASP A 540 -21.67 -8.96 -1.82
N GLU A 541 -20.50 -8.86 -1.15
CA GLU A 541 -20.17 -7.74 -0.26
C GLU A 541 -20.05 -6.40 -1.01
N GLN A 542 -19.67 -6.42 -2.29
CA GLN A 542 -19.58 -5.21 -3.12
C GLN A 542 -20.94 -4.78 -3.66
N CYS A 543 -21.86 -5.73 -3.86
CA CYS A 543 -23.24 -5.45 -4.26
C CYS A 543 -24.02 -4.68 -3.18
N GLU A 544 -23.65 -4.84 -1.90
CA GLU A 544 -24.26 -4.10 -0.77
C GLU A 544 -24.02 -2.58 -0.85
N LEU A 545 -23.03 -2.10 -1.62
CA LEU A 545 -22.75 -0.67 -1.80
C LEU A 545 -23.70 0.02 -2.78
N ILE A 546 -24.32 -0.72 -3.71
CA ILE A 546 -25.16 -0.15 -4.76
C ILE A 546 -26.34 0.63 -4.16
N PRO A 547 -27.13 0.07 -3.22
CA PRO A 547 -28.21 0.80 -2.55
C PRO A 547 -27.73 2.05 -1.81
N PHE A 548 -26.55 1.97 -1.16
CA PHE A 548 -25.99 3.07 -0.38
C PHE A 548 -25.59 4.25 -1.28
N LEU A 549 -24.84 3.99 -2.35
CA LEU A 549 -24.37 5.02 -3.27
C LEU A 549 -25.51 5.67 -4.05
N MET A 550 -26.50 4.89 -4.50
CA MET A 550 -27.70 5.43 -5.15
C MET A 550 -28.52 6.31 -4.20
N THR A 551 -28.70 5.85 -2.95
CA THR A 551 -29.40 6.66 -1.93
C THR A 551 -28.63 7.94 -1.65
N ARG A 552 -27.30 7.89 -1.51
CA ARG A 552 -26.47 9.08 -1.27
C ARG A 552 -26.54 10.08 -2.42
N ALA A 553 -26.50 9.61 -3.67
CA ALA A 553 -26.60 10.46 -4.85
C ALA A 553 -27.97 11.17 -4.90
N VAL A 554 -29.07 10.41 -4.81
CA VAL A 554 -30.44 10.95 -4.87
C VAL A 554 -30.73 11.89 -3.70
N MET A 555 -30.40 11.48 -2.47
CA MET A 555 -30.70 12.29 -1.28
C MET A 555 -29.79 13.52 -1.17
N GLY A 556 -28.54 13.44 -1.64
CA GLY A 556 -27.66 14.61 -1.71
C GLY A 556 -28.15 15.64 -2.75
N THR A 557 -28.64 15.18 -3.90
CA THR A 557 -29.31 16.07 -4.88
C THR A 557 -30.59 16.66 -4.30
N LEU A 558 -31.37 15.88 -3.54
CA LEU A 558 -32.56 16.38 -2.85
C LEU A 558 -32.26 17.48 -1.84
N GLU A 559 -31.24 17.29 -1.01
CA GLU A 559 -30.82 18.31 -0.05
C GLU A 559 -30.39 19.60 -0.74
N ARG A 560 -29.68 19.49 -1.87
CA ARG A 560 -29.20 20.64 -2.64
C ARG A 560 -30.32 21.39 -3.36
N GLU A 561 -31.16 20.67 -4.10
CA GLU A 561 -32.12 21.27 -5.02
C GLU A 561 -33.46 21.61 -4.36
N ARG A 562 -33.89 20.82 -3.36
CA ARG A 562 -35.23 20.89 -2.77
C ARG A 562 -35.24 20.88 -1.24
N GLY A 563 -34.09 21.07 -0.58
CA GLY A 563 -33.97 21.05 0.89
C GLY A 563 -34.88 22.07 1.59
N ASP A 564 -35.11 23.24 0.98
CA ASP A 564 -35.99 24.28 1.53
C ASP A 564 -37.49 23.90 1.46
N GLU A 565 -37.90 23.09 0.47
CA GLU A 565 -39.27 22.54 0.40
C GLU A 565 -39.55 21.60 1.58
N LEU A 566 -38.51 20.92 2.05
CA LEU A 566 -38.56 19.96 3.16
C LEU A 566 -38.28 20.58 4.53
N ALA A 567 -38.16 21.91 4.60
CA ALA A 567 -37.90 22.59 5.86
C ALA A 567 -39.08 22.45 6.84
N THR A 568 -38.76 22.22 8.11
CA THR A 568 -39.73 21.96 9.19
C THR A 568 -40.85 23.02 9.24
N TYR A 569 -40.52 24.29 9.03
CA TYR A 569 -41.48 25.39 9.09
C TYR A 569 -42.52 25.36 7.94
N ARG A 570 -42.16 24.79 6.77
CA ARG A 570 -43.07 24.63 5.62
C ARG A 570 -43.94 23.38 5.72
N LEU A 571 -43.40 22.30 6.24
CA LEU A 571 -44.13 21.04 6.39
C LEU A 571 -45.13 21.06 7.56
N ARG A 572 -44.87 21.87 8.59
CA ARG A 572 -45.65 21.90 9.84
C ARG A 572 -47.14 22.24 9.63
N PRO A 573 -47.54 23.26 8.85
CA PRO A 573 -48.95 23.54 8.59
C PRO A 573 -49.68 22.36 7.92
N THR A 574 -49.05 21.77 6.90
CA THR A 574 -49.59 20.63 6.15
C THR A 574 -49.80 19.40 7.04
N LEU A 575 -48.84 19.08 7.93
CA LEU A 575 -48.97 17.95 8.86
C LEU A 575 -50.03 18.18 9.94
N ILE A 576 -50.19 19.42 10.42
CA ILE A 576 -51.23 19.76 11.40
C ILE A 576 -52.62 19.55 10.79
N ASP A 577 -52.82 19.93 9.52
CA ASP A 577 -54.11 19.73 8.84
C ASP A 577 -54.44 18.25 8.56
N MET A 578 -53.47 17.35 8.65
CA MET A 578 -53.70 15.91 8.49
C MET A 578 -54.10 15.19 9.78
N ILE A 579 -54.09 15.89 10.93
CA ILE A 579 -54.32 15.32 12.27
C ILE A 579 -55.69 15.77 12.81
N ASP A 580 -56.50 14.82 13.30
CA ASP A 580 -57.78 15.09 13.97
C ASP A 580 -57.63 15.31 15.49
N ARG A 581 -56.73 14.56 16.14
CA ARG A 581 -56.37 14.76 17.56
C ARG A 581 -54.86 14.77 17.76
N ALA A 582 -54.35 15.88 18.27
CA ALA A 582 -52.93 16.07 18.56
C ALA A 582 -52.56 15.47 19.93
N GLY A 583 -51.86 14.33 19.93
CA GLY A 583 -51.30 13.72 21.14
C GLY A 583 -49.95 13.08 20.88
N LYS A 584 -48.96 13.29 21.78
CA LYS A 584 -47.59 12.78 21.64
C LYS A 584 -47.45 11.24 21.64
N ARG A 585 -48.46 10.51 22.11
CA ARG A 585 -48.42 9.02 22.25
C ARG A 585 -49.43 8.26 21.38
N ARG A 586 -50.47 8.91 20.86
CA ARG A 586 -51.47 8.34 19.93
C ARG A 586 -52.02 9.48 19.06
N ARG A 587 -51.44 9.71 17.88
CA ARG A 587 -51.97 10.65 16.89
C ARG A 587 -53.09 9.97 16.11
N GLU A 588 -54.24 10.63 16.03
CA GLU A 588 -55.33 10.22 15.13
C GLU A 588 -55.22 11.04 13.86
N PHE A 589 -54.87 10.39 12.74
CA PHE A 589 -54.81 11.00 11.42
C PHE A 589 -56.17 10.93 10.74
N ARG A 590 -56.51 11.97 9.97
CA ARG A 590 -57.72 12.02 9.16
C ARG A 590 -57.73 10.85 8.16
N PRO A 591 -58.77 9.99 8.15
CA PRO A 591 -58.87 8.90 7.18
C PRO A 591 -58.82 9.39 5.72
N ALA A 592 -59.41 10.57 5.44
CA ALA A 592 -59.36 11.20 4.13
C ALA A 592 -57.94 11.64 3.71
N ALA A 593 -57.09 12.07 4.66
CA ALA A 593 -55.71 12.44 4.39
C ALA A 593 -54.85 11.20 4.08
N ILE A 594 -55.04 10.11 4.83
CA ILE A 594 -54.38 8.83 4.56
C ILE A 594 -54.79 8.29 3.18
N ALA A 595 -56.09 8.34 2.86
CA ALA A 595 -56.60 7.88 1.57
C ALA A 595 -56.01 8.69 0.41
N ARG A 596 -55.98 10.02 0.52
CA ARG A 596 -55.37 10.91 -0.51
C ARG A 596 -53.88 10.66 -0.70
N LEU A 597 -53.13 10.48 0.38
CA LEU A 597 -51.69 10.18 0.31
C LEU A 597 -51.44 8.80 -0.29
N SER A 598 -52.22 7.79 0.10
CA SER A 598 -52.15 6.44 -0.46
C SER A 598 -52.47 6.42 -1.96
N GLU A 599 -53.52 7.14 -2.37
CA GLU A 599 -53.89 7.31 -3.78
C GLU A 599 -52.79 8.01 -4.57
N ALA A 600 -52.23 9.11 -4.04
CA ALA A 600 -51.17 9.85 -4.69
C ALA A 600 -49.84 9.08 -4.78
N LEU A 601 -49.54 8.19 -3.83
CA LEU A 601 -48.32 7.37 -3.83
C LEU A 601 -48.47 6.08 -4.67
N GLY A 602 -49.70 5.70 -5.03
CA GLY A 602 -50.00 4.54 -5.87
C GLY A 602 -50.21 3.23 -5.10
N THR A 603 -50.49 2.16 -5.85
CA THR A 603 -50.99 0.88 -5.34
C THR A 603 -50.06 0.13 -4.38
N GLN A 604 -48.78 0.48 -4.32
CA GLN A 604 -47.79 -0.15 -3.44
C GLN A 604 -47.69 0.49 -2.04
N TRP A 605 -48.43 1.57 -1.79
CA TRP A 605 -48.48 2.30 -0.52
C TRP A 605 -49.87 2.20 0.12
N ASP A 606 -50.06 1.19 0.97
CA ASP A 606 -51.30 1.01 1.71
C ASP A 606 -51.48 2.00 2.87
N ALA A 607 -52.69 2.06 3.41
CA ALA A 607 -53.03 2.94 4.53
C ALA A 607 -52.17 2.70 5.78
N VAL A 608 -51.67 1.47 5.97
CA VAL A 608 -50.82 1.10 7.12
C VAL A 608 -49.43 1.70 6.98
N ARG A 609 -48.79 1.55 5.82
CA ARG A 609 -47.45 2.09 5.53
C ARG A 609 -47.45 3.62 5.50
N VAL A 610 -48.49 4.23 4.92
CA VAL A 610 -48.69 5.68 4.93
C VAL A 610 -48.80 6.18 6.38
N ARG A 611 -49.64 5.55 7.20
CA ARG A 611 -49.80 5.93 8.61
C ARG A 611 -48.49 5.80 9.40
N ALA A 612 -47.79 4.67 9.28
CA ALA A 612 -46.54 4.45 10.01
C ALA A 612 -45.45 5.47 9.61
N THR A 613 -45.40 5.86 8.33
CA THR A 613 -44.44 6.84 7.83
C THR A 613 -44.83 8.27 8.23
N LEU A 614 -46.14 8.59 8.24
CA LEU A 614 -46.66 9.85 8.78
C LEU A 614 -46.32 10.03 10.27
N GLU A 615 -46.38 8.97 11.07
CA GLU A 615 -45.99 9.01 12.48
C GLU A 615 -44.52 9.39 12.65
N LYS A 616 -43.62 8.80 11.84
CA LYS A 616 -42.19 9.13 11.81
C LYS A 616 -41.95 10.58 11.37
N LEU A 617 -42.62 11.02 10.30
CA LEU A 617 -42.51 12.38 9.80
C LEU A 617 -42.99 13.42 10.83
N CYS A 618 -44.11 13.14 11.51
CA CYS A 618 -44.61 14.00 12.58
C CYS A 618 -43.67 14.03 13.81
N SER A 619 -43.01 12.92 14.15
CA SER A 619 -41.98 12.90 15.19
C SER A 619 -40.81 13.84 14.87
N ILE A 620 -40.40 13.87 13.60
CA ILE A 620 -39.33 14.75 13.13
C ILE A 620 -39.79 16.22 13.11
N VAL A 621 -40.92 16.51 12.47
CA VAL A 621 -41.33 17.89 12.16
C VAL A 621 -42.08 18.56 13.32
N LEU A 622 -42.93 17.81 14.05
CA LEU A 622 -43.79 18.37 15.10
C LEU A 622 -43.21 18.19 16.50
N ASP A 623 -42.52 17.06 16.75
CA ASP A 623 -41.90 16.78 18.06
C ASP A 623 -40.43 17.19 18.15
N GLY A 624 -39.80 17.55 17.02
CA GLY A 624 -38.41 17.99 16.98
C GLY A 624 -37.40 16.87 17.24
N ALA A 625 -37.70 15.64 16.82
CA ALA A 625 -36.72 14.55 16.89
C ALA A 625 -35.43 14.94 16.14
N ASN A 626 -34.27 14.56 16.70
CA ASN A 626 -32.96 14.88 16.13
C ASN A 626 -32.63 14.04 14.88
N ARG A 627 -33.42 14.21 13.81
CA ARG A 627 -33.27 13.50 12.54
C ARG A 627 -33.75 14.41 11.40
N LYS A 628 -33.03 14.44 10.27
CA LYS A 628 -33.46 15.22 9.10
C LYS A 628 -34.57 14.50 8.32
N VAL A 629 -35.47 15.24 7.69
CA VAL A 629 -36.50 14.70 6.78
C VAL A 629 -35.85 14.04 5.55
N THR A 630 -34.71 14.56 5.11
CA THR A 630 -33.87 14.07 4.01
C THR A 630 -33.01 12.86 4.39
N ALA A 631 -33.14 12.32 5.60
CA ALA A 631 -32.34 11.16 6.03
C ALA A 631 -32.79 9.84 5.39
N GLU A 632 -34.04 9.73 4.96
CA GLU A 632 -34.60 8.51 4.35
C GLU A 632 -35.52 8.86 3.16
N PRO A 633 -35.38 8.17 2.01
CA PRO A 633 -36.23 8.41 0.83
C PRO A 633 -37.72 8.24 1.12
N THR A 634 -38.07 7.32 2.02
CA THR A 634 -39.46 7.03 2.45
C THR A 634 -40.11 8.23 3.15
N ILE A 635 -39.36 8.92 4.02
CA ILE A 635 -39.84 10.05 4.82
C ILE A 635 -39.89 11.31 3.92
N ALA A 636 -38.83 11.54 3.15
CA ALA A 636 -38.75 12.65 2.20
C ALA A 636 -39.82 12.56 1.11
N GLY A 637 -40.04 11.37 0.54
CA GLY A 637 -41.04 11.14 -0.49
C GLY A 637 -42.45 11.45 0.00
N LEU A 638 -42.83 10.96 1.19
CA LEU A 638 -44.12 11.26 1.80
C LEU A 638 -44.27 12.75 2.13
N ALA A 639 -43.21 13.41 2.59
CA ALA A 639 -43.22 14.84 2.89
C ALA A 639 -43.46 15.68 1.63
N LEU A 640 -42.80 15.35 0.51
CA LEU A 640 -42.99 16.02 -0.78
C LEU A 640 -44.39 15.78 -1.36
N VAL A 641 -44.92 14.55 -1.29
CA VAL A 641 -46.30 14.28 -1.75
C VAL A 641 -47.31 15.05 -0.89
N GLY A 642 -47.13 15.06 0.43
CA GLY A 642 -48.01 15.82 1.33
C GLY A 642 -47.96 17.32 1.07
N ALA A 643 -46.77 17.89 0.89
CA ALA A 643 -46.58 19.30 0.53
C ALA A 643 -47.17 19.62 -0.85
N GLY A 644 -46.88 18.80 -1.86
CA GLY A 644 -47.36 18.94 -3.23
C GLY A 644 -48.88 18.85 -3.35
N LEU A 645 -49.55 17.99 -2.58
CA LEU A 645 -51.02 17.94 -2.51
C LEU A 645 -51.62 19.21 -1.90
N ALA A 646 -50.93 19.81 -0.92
CA ALA A 646 -51.40 21.04 -0.27
C ALA A 646 -51.12 22.29 -1.10
N SER A 647 -50.00 22.32 -1.82
CA SER A 647 -49.59 23.44 -2.68
C SER A 647 -50.15 23.37 -4.11
N GLY A 648 -50.55 22.18 -4.57
CA GLY A 648 -50.91 21.92 -5.96
C GLY A 648 -49.69 21.79 -6.88
N ASP A 649 -48.49 21.61 -6.34
CA ASP A 649 -47.25 21.53 -7.13
C ASP A 649 -47.02 20.10 -7.66
N ALA A 650 -47.22 19.95 -8.97
CA ALA A 650 -46.99 18.70 -9.69
C ALA A 650 -45.53 18.22 -9.63
N ASP A 651 -44.56 19.14 -9.56
CA ASP A 651 -43.13 18.78 -9.55
C ASP A 651 -42.73 18.24 -8.17
N GLN A 652 -43.35 18.72 -7.08
CA GLN A 652 -43.21 18.16 -5.72
C GLN A 652 -43.88 16.78 -5.62
N LEU A 653 -45.06 16.63 -6.23
CA LEU A 653 -45.76 15.34 -6.28
C LEU A 653 -44.93 14.28 -7.01
N LEU A 654 -44.40 14.59 -8.20
CA LEU A 654 -43.58 13.68 -8.99
C LEU A 654 -42.28 13.28 -8.26
N ALA A 655 -41.56 14.26 -7.68
CA ALA A 655 -40.36 13.98 -6.90
C ALA A 655 -40.68 13.10 -5.67
N GLY A 656 -41.80 13.37 -4.99
CA GLY A 656 -42.26 12.59 -3.86
C GLY A 656 -42.63 11.15 -4.23
N GLN A 657 -43.33 10.96 -5.34
CA GLN A 657 -43.70 9.63 -5.88
C GLN A 657 -42.46 8.83 -6.30
N ALA A 658 -41.49 9.47 -6.97
CA ALA A 658 -40.27 8.80 -7.42
C ALA A 658 -39.39 8.36 -6.22
N LEU A 659 -39.23 9.20 -5.19
CA LEU A 659 -38.54 8.82 -3.95
C LEU A 659 -39.26 7.69 -3.21
N ALA A 660 -40.59 7.69 -3.21
CA ALA A 660 -41.38 6.65 -2.60
C ALA A 660 -41.27 5.31 -3.37
N ARG A 661 -41.19 5.33 -4.71
CA ARG A 661 -40.88 4.16 -5.55
C ARG A 661 -39.49 3.63 -5.25
N LEU A 662 -38.48 4.50 -5.24
CA LEU A 662 -37.10 4.13 -4.90
C LEU A 662 -37.00 3.45 -3.52
N ALA A 663 -37.68 4.00 -2.50
CA ALA A 663 -37.71 3.41 -1.17
C ALA A 663 -38.22 1.95 -1.15
N LEU A 664 -39.21 1.64 -1.98
CA LEU A 664 -39.78 0.28 -2.08
C LEU A 664 -38.85 -0.68 -2.81
N VAL A 665 -38.14 -0.21 -3.84
CA VAL A 665 -37.13 -1.03 -4.52
C VAL A 665 -35.94 -1.30 -3.60
N LEU A 666 -35.46 -0.29 -2.89
CA LEU A 666 -34.38 -0.45 -1.89
C LEU A 666 -34.74 -1.47 -0.80
N GLN A 667 -35.98 -1.45 -0.29
CA GLN A 667 -36.45 -2.44 0.69
C GLN A 667 -36.47 -3.86 0.13
N ARG A 668 -36.86 -4.03 -1.14
CA ARG A 668 -36.85 -5.35 -1.82
C ARG A 668 -35.43 -5.87 -2.05
N VAL A 669 -34.51 -4.99 -2.46
CA VAL A 669 -33.08 -5.32 -2.63
C VAL A 669 -32.46 -5.74 -1.30
N GLN A 670 -32.75 -5.00 -0.22
CA GLN A 670 -32.26 -5.33 1.13
C GLN A 670 -32.84 -6.64 1.69
N ALA A 671 -34.13 -6.91 1.45
CA ALA A 671 -34.75 -8.18 1.87
C ALA A 671 -34.11 -9.39 1.17
N ARG A 672 -33.79 -9.26 -0.13
CA ARG A 672 -33.15 -10.33 -0.92
C ARG A 672 -31.70 -10.58 -0.50
N ALA A 673 -30.95 -9.53 -0.14
CA ALA A 673 -29.61 -9.67 0.45
C ALA A 673 -29.63 -10.41 1.80
N GLY A 674 -30.73 -10.29 2.56
CA GLY A 674 -30.95 -11.06 3.79
C GLY A 674 -31.23 -12.55 3.56
N ASP A 675 -32.01 -12.88 2.52
CA ASP A 675 -32.40 -14.25 2.18
C ASP A 675 -31.32 -15.04 1.41
N GLY A 676 -30.40 -14.37 0.70
CA GLY A 676 -29.26 -15.00 0.01
C GLY A 676 -28.29 -15.75 0.93
N ARG A 677 -28.32 -15.49 2.24
CA ARG A 677 -27.60 -16.27 3.25
C ARG A 677 -28.23 -17.65 3.55
N ALA A 678 -29.45 -17.91 3.08
CA ALA A 678 -30.22 -19.11 3.41
C ALA A 678 -30.44 -20.10 2.25
N GLN A 679 -30.19 -19.73 0.99
CA GLN A 679 -30.39 -20.66 -0.14
C GLN A 679 -29.35 -20.48 -1.24
N GLY A 680 -28.55 -21.54 -1.43
CA GLY A 680 -27.54 -21.61 -2.47
C GLY A 680 -28.13 -21.77 -3.87
N ARG A 681 -27.44 -21.14 -4.83
CA ARG A 681 -27.39 -21.40 -6.28
C ARG A 681 -28.72 -21.80 -6.94
N GLY A 682 -29.40 -20.80 -7.49
CA GLY A 682 -30.33 -21.01 -8.59
C GLY A 682 -31.30 -19.86 -8.78
N ASP A 683 -30.82 -18.68 -9.22
CA ASP A 683 -31.67 -17.71 -9.92
C ASP A 683 -30.84 -16.53 -10.47
N HIS A 684 -30.11 -16.76 -11.56
CA HIS A 684 -29.37 -15.69 -12.26
C HIS A 684 -30.28 -14.77 -13.10
N GLY A 685 -31.48 -15.22 -13.47
CA GLY A 685 -32.43 -14.42 -14.26
C GLY A 685 -33.11 -13.29 -13.47
N ASP A 686 -33.40 -13.53 -12.20
CA ASP A 686 -34.07 -12.57 -11.32
C ASP A 686 -33.15 -11.50 -10.73
N ALA A 687 -31.85 -11.80 -10.60
CA ALA A 687 -30.86 -10.86 -10.07
C ALA A 687 -30.63 -9.67 -11.02
N HIS A 688 -30.64 -9.90 -12.34
CA HIS A 688 -30.55 -8.80 -13.31
C HIS A 688 -31.79 -7.90 -13.26
N ALA A 689 -32.98 -8.49 -13.08
CA ALA A 689 -34.23 -7.74 -13.02
C ALA A 689 -34.28 -6.78 -11.82
N ILE A 690 -33.82 -7.20 -10.64
CA ILE A 690 -33.88 -6.37 -9.43
C ILE A 690 -32.88 -5.19 -9.45
N TRP A 691 -31.69 -5.39 -10.04
CA TRP A 691 -30.71 -4.31 -10.20
C TRP A 691 -31.13 -3.30 -11.28
N SER A 692 -31.72 -3.78 -12.37
CA SER A 692 -32.30 -2.91 -13.40
C SER A 692 -33.47 -2.09 -12.86
N GLU A 693 -34.33 -2.69 -12.04
CA GLU A 693 -35.44 -1.99 -11.40
C GLU A 693 -34.95 -0.94 -10.39
N LEU A 694 -33.84 -1.21 -9.68
CA LEU A 694 -33.21 -0.24 -8.77
C LEU A 694 -32.61 0.94 -9.54
N GLU A 695 -31.90 0.69 -10.63
CA GLU A 695 -31.32 1.76 -11.46
C GLU A 695 -32.40 2.63 -12.08
N GLU A 696 -33.48 2.04 -12.61
CA GLU A 696 -34.62 2.78 -13.15
C GLU A 696 -35.27 3.66 -12.07
N ALA A 697 -35.62 3.08 -10.92
CA ALA A 697 -36.27 3.83 -9.84
C ALA A 697 -35.36 4.93 -9.24
N ALA A 698 -34.05 4.69 -9.19
CA ALA A 698 -33.10 5.69 -8.75
C ALA A 698 -32.96 6.81 -9.79
N THR A 699 -33.01 6.48 -11.09
CA THR A 699 -32.86 7.46 -12.18
C THR A 699 -34.07 8.38 -12.22
N ASP A 700 -35.26 7.79 -12.16
CA ASP A 700 -36.52 8.53 -12.03
C ASP A 700 -36.48 9.48 -10.83
N ALA A 701 -36.01 9.00 -9.67
CA ALA A 701 -35.91 9.81 -8.46
C ALA A 701 -34.87 10.93 -8.60
N PHE A 702 -33.70 10.64 -9.16
CA PHE A 702 -32.64 11.62 -9.38
C PHE A 702 -33.12 12.74 -10.32
N GLU A 703 -33.73 12.38 -11.46
CA GLU A 703 -34.27 13.34 -12.41
C GLU A 703 -35.44 14.15 -11.83
N ALA A 704 -36.39 13.50 -11.17
CA ALA A 704 -37.57 14.18 -10.62
C ALA A 704 -37.18 15.19 -9.53
N VAL A 705 -36.16 14.86 -8.72
CA VAL A 705 -35.62 15.75 -7.70
C VAL A 705 -34.84 16.91 -8.32
N ALA A 706 -34.06 16.66 -9.38
CA ALA A 706 -33.26 17.67 -10.07
C ALA A 706 -34.10 18.64 -10.94
N ARG A 707 -35.33 18.27 -11.34
CA ARG A 707 -36.24 19.15 -12.06
C ARG A 707 -36.67 20.31 -11.15
N ARG A 708 -36.14 21.50 -11.43
CA ARG A 708 -36.58 22.78 -10.85
C ARG A 708 -37.29 23.61 -11.92
N LYS A 709 -38.43 24.23 -11.59
CA LYS A 709 -38.91 25.38 -12.37
C LYS A 709 -37.90 26.53 -12.21
N PRO A 710 -37.48 27.20 -13.29
CA PRO A 710 -36.79 28.47 -13.14
C PRO A 710 -37.73 29.43 -12.39
N VAL A 711 -37.23 30.02 -11.31
CA VAL A 711 -37.93 31.05 -10.52
C VAL A 711 -37.94 32.35 -11.30
#